data_AF-A0A7J2KTD5-F1
#
_entry.id   AF-A0A7J2KTD5-F1
#
_cell.length_a   1.000
_cell.length_b   1.000
_cell.length_c   1.000
_cell.angle_alpha   90.00
_cell.angle_beta   90.00
_cell.angle_gamma   90.00
#
_symmetry.space_group_name_H-M   'P 1'
#
loop_
_entity.id
_entity.type
_entity.pdbx_description
1 polymer ?
#
loop_
_entity_poly.entity_id
_entity_poly.type
_entity_poly.pdbx_seq_one_letter_code
_entity_poly.pdbx_strand_id
1 'polypeptide(L)'
;MPIEFFDKKKKESNSRSENDSDDAIDELISKIKTKKSADILRGEQGGHKKKSIKFDLKKVSAMKKKVDSEPTSSLGELKNTEAVERQGEEERGGSQMGGILGSIYKEKSMSRTSDHFGTFDRIKSLSEEIVGEVLKETERYRIVRKTGEKLPYYIIFLPDLSDEDREKINAIEQRAIAEINIDPDNISSRTKRWDTFMKEVTALIDLHYSEIPKNKRYAFAELIVQNMVGYGLLEPMLNDDNLEEVMVIGTGKSVYVYHRTYGMCRTNVIFEDEEEIMNIINRIARSIARRVDLTSPLLDARLPDGSRVNATIPPVSIDGPSLTIRKFKVDPLTIVDIMNFGTMTPELLGFLWFVVEGYGVKPANFLVSGGTSSGKTTTLNCLGSFIPRVDRVISIEDTAELQLPLEHWIRLETRPTNVEGRGEISMEILLKNVLRMRPDRIIVGEVRGKEAMTLLAAMNTGQNGCLGTVHANTAKETITRLNSEPMSVPEIMIPSLDFIFMQNRFSYMGKTVRRISEIAEVIANEDNMPKVNIIYEWDPKDDKVKPTGTPCVLLRKIAELRGVSFEGVEAEIERRVKVINYMKENNVKGLKNVDRIINEYYINPDELLMEIEGYPLKQKVKPALKRTTYTLMSEKEEEGEILYKDDEKKIVKVKTLKNPKYVVRIPPLRKREMKIMRELENLAIKEVEIDPDNFEDKEEVRRILFRKVVEIIERRFSELPFSKRKDIARLVVNNMVGYGLLDFLLDDEQLEEIMVIGTGKPIYVIHSNYGSCITNLKFETDEDAI
;
A
#
# COMPACT_ATOMS: atom_id res chain seq x y z
N MET A 1 22.24 25.38 48.39
CA MET A 1 23.65 25.15 48.75
C MET A 1 23.85 23.65 48.98
N PRO A 2 25.09 23.10 48.87
CA PRO A 2 25.34 21.66 48.71
C PRO A 2 26.05 21.01 49.94
N ILE A 3 26.59 19.78 49.77
CA ILE A 3 27.57 19.06 50.63
C ILE A 3 26.93 18.42 51.90
N GLU A 4 27.06 17.12 52.23
CA GLU A 4 27.55 15.93 51.47
C GLU A 4 26.79 14.62 51.92
N PHE A 5 27.26 13.46 52.44
CA PHE A 5 28.59 12.88 52.76
C PHE A 5 28.54 11.32 52.89
N PHE A 6 29.28 10.58 52.04
CA PHE A 6 29.81 9.18 52.20
C PHE A 6 28.86 7.95 52.43
N ASP A 7 29.24 6.66 52.24
CA ASP A 7 30.21 5.95 51.34
C ASP A 7 30.19 4.39 51.56
N LYS A 8 30.80 3.62 50.63
CA LYS A 8 31.47 2.30 50.76
C LYS A 8 30.68 0.95 50.76
N LYS A 9 30.94 0.19 49.66
CA LYS A 9 31.35 -1.24 49.54
C LYS A 9 30.36 -2.33 49.06
N LYS A 10 30.46 -2.63 47.75
CA LYS A 10 30.88 -3.92 47.12
C LYS A 10 31.20 -3.59 45.63
N LYS A 11 32.38 -3.84 45.05
CA LYS A 11 33.05 -5.12 44.70
C LYS A 11 32.16 -6.07 43.87
N GLU A 12 32.55 -6.56 42.68
CA GLU A 12 33.74 -6.29 41.85
C GLU A 12 33.62 -6.99 40.47
N SER A 13 33.76 -6.29 39.32
CA SER A 13 34.32 -6.82 38.05
C SER A 13 34.26 -5.82 36.87
N ASN A 14 35.44 -5.57 36.28
CA ASN A 14 35.75 -5.08 34.93
C ASN A 14 34.71 -4.25 34.12
N SER A 15 34.98 -2.95 34.01
CA SER A 15 34.76 -2.17 32.78
C SER A 15 36.12 -1.69 32.23
N ARG A 16 36.30 -1.69 30.90
CA ARG A 16 37.45 -1.09 30.19
C ARG A 16 37.07 -0.75 28.74
N SER A 17 37.57 0.39 28.26
CA SER A 17 37.63 0.84 26.86
C SER A 17 36.32 0.79 26.04
N GLU A 18 35.46 1.80 26.22
CA GLU A 18 34.62 2.36 25.14
C GLU A 18 34.99 3.81 24.78
N ASN A 19 35.77 4.53 25.61
CA ASN A 19 36.11 5.94 25.39
C ASN A 19 37.36 6.18 24.50
N ASP A 20 38.16 5.14 24.21
CA ASP A 20 39.40 5.29 23.43
C ASP A 20 39.17 5.35 21.90
N SER A 21 37.94 5.12 21.41
CA SER A 21 37.61 5.12 19.97
C SER A 21 37.32 6.51 19.41
N ASP A 22 36.62 7.34 20.17
CA ASP A 22 35.97 8.54 19.62
C ASP A 22 36.98 9.69 19.53
N ASP A 23 37.84 9.86 20.54
CA ASP A 23 38.98 10.79 20.51
C ASP A 23 39.91 10.51 19.30
N ALA A 24 40.10 9.24 18.94
CA ALA A 24 40.91 8.83 17.79
C ALA A 24 40.23 9.16 16.43
N ILE A 25 38.90 9.18 16.38
CA ILE A 25 38.13 9.55 15.19
C ILE A 25 38.14 11.08 15.01
N ASP A 26 37.94 11.85 16.07
CA ASP A 26 37.97 13.31 15.99
C ASP A 26 39.38 13.86 15.71
N GLU A 27 40.44 13.23 16.25
CA GLU A 27 41.82 13.57 15.87
C GLU A 27 42.05 13.34 14.36
N LEU A 28 41.51 12.25 13.79
CA LEU A 28 41.59 11.96 12.36
C LEU A 28 40.81 12.97 11.50
N ILE A 29 39.60 13.36 11.93
CA ILE A 29 38.76 14.37 11.26
C ILE A 29 39.46 15.74 11.28
N SER A 30 40.12 16.11 12.38
CA SER A 30 40.91 17.36 12.46
C SER A 30 42.09 17.38 11.46
N LYS A 31 42.79 16.24 11.31
CA LYS A 31 43.91 16.06 10.37
C LYS A 31 43.47 16.04 8.90
N ILE A 32 42.23 15.64 8.62
CA ILE A 32 41.65 15.70 7.27
C ILE A 32 41.22 17.14 6.90
N LYS A 33 40.55 17.86 7.82
CA LYS A 33 40.11 19.26 7.59
C LYS A 33 41.30 20.19 7.37
N THR A 34 42.34 20.11 8.21
CA THR A 34 43.56 20.94 8.08
C THR A 34 44.30 20.71 6.76
N LYS A 35 44.31 19.48 6.23
CA LYS A 35 44.97 19.17 4.96
C LYS A 35 44.25 19.75 3.75
N LYS A 36 42.90 19.62 3.69
CA LYS A 36 42.09 20.23 2.61
C LYS A 36 42.26 21.75 2.52
N SER A 37 42.42 22.44 3.65
CA SER A 37 42.62 23.90 3.66
C SER A 37 44.04 24.34 3.22
N ALA A 38 45.03 23.44 3.23
CA ALA A 38 46.40 23.77 2.82
C ALA A 38 46.62 23.66 1.31
N ASP A 39 46.03 22.64 0.68
CA ASP A 39 46.22 22.36 -0.76
C ASP A 39 45.46 23.33 -1.69
N ILE A 40 44.45 24.06 -1.18
CA ILE A 40 43.68 25.05 -1.95
C ILE A 40 44.43 26.39 -2.10
N LEU A 41 45.38 26.72 -1.21
CA LEU A 41 46.06 28.02 -1.19
C LEU A 41 47.40 28.08 -1.96
N ARG A 42 47.68 27.08 -2.82
CA ARG A 42 48.91 27.02 -3.65
C ARG A 42 48.65 26.36 -5.02
N GLY A 43 48.13 27.11 -5.99
CA GLY A 43 47.83 26.53 -7.32
C GLY A 43 47.72 27.47 -8.52
N GLU A 44 47.45 28.77 -8.36
CA GLU A 44 47.34 29.67 -9.52
C GLU A 44 48.71 30.10 -10.07
N GLN A 45 49.17 29.43 -11.15
CA GLN A 45 49.74 30.08 -12.34
C GLN A 45 50.17 29.06 -13.42
N GLY A 46 49.62 29.22 -14.64
CA GLY A 46 50.34 28.92 -15.89
C GLY A 46 50.09 27.59 -16.62
N GLY A 47 49.50 27.71 -17.83
CA GLY A 47 49.98 26.98 -19.02
C GLY A 47 49.28 25.69 -19.45
N HIS A 48 48.82 25.65 -20.71
CA HIS A 48 48.26 24.45 -21.33
C HIS A 48 49.27 23.29 -21.46
N LYS A 49 48.81 22.05 -21.20
CA LYS A 49 48.82 20.95 -22.20
C LYS A 49 48.06 19.70 -21.73
N LYS A 50 47.24 19.12 -22.62
CA LYS A 50 46.64 17.79 -22.43
C LYS A 50 47.73 16.70 -22.40
N LYS A 51 47.75 15.85 -21.37
CA LYS A 51 48.30 14.49 -21.42
C LYS A 51 47.45 13.54 -20.58
N SER A 52 47.19 12.35 -21.13
CA SER A 52 46.45 11.27 -20.48
C SER A 52 47.29 10.55 -19.43
N ILE A 53 46.68 10.14 -18.32
CA ILE A 53 47.26 9.18 -17.37
C ILE A 53 46.41 7.91 -17.38
N LYS A 54 47.04 6.75 -17.60
CA LYS A 54 46.41 5.43 -17.43
C LYS A 54 46.44 5.03 -15.95
N PHE A 55 45.37 4.43 -15.45
CA PHE A 55 45.42 3.67 -14.20
C PHE A 55 46.13 2.32 -14.43
N ASP A 56 46.97 1.90 -13.47
CA ASP A 56 47.71 0.63 -13.51
C ASP A 56 47.26 -0.28 -12.36
N LEU A 57 46.54 -1.35 -12.71
CA LEU A 57 45.84 -2.25 -11.78
C LEU A 57 46.77 -3.34 -11.21
N LYS A 58 47.83 -2.93 -10.49
CA LYS A 58 48.85 -3.86 -9.93
C LYS A 58 49.23 -3.67 -8.45
N LYS A 59 48.40 -2.99 -7.64
CA LYS A 59 48.66 -2.80 -6.18
C LYS A 59 47.44 -3.04 -5.27
N VAL A 60 46.75 -4.18 -5.43
CA VAL A 60 45.71 -4.64 -4.47
C VAL A 60 45.94 -6.10 -4.00
N SER A 61 46.71 -6.92 -4.73
CA SER A 61 46.89 -8.35 -4.47
C SER A 61 48.00 -8.71 -3.46
N ALA A 62 48.23 -7.89 -2.43
CA ALA A 62 49.45 -7.98 -1.61
C ALA A 62 49.28 -7.73 -0.10
N MET A 63 48.15 -8.15 0.51
CA MET A 63 47.96 -8.04 1.98
C MET A 63 47.12 -9.15 2.64
N LYS A 64 47.22 -10.39 2.16
CA LYS A 64 46.77 -11.60 2.89
C LYS A 64 47.77 -12.76 2.72
N LYS A 65 48.67 -12.94 3.69
CA LYS A 65 49.43 -14.20 3.96
C LYS A 65 50.13 -14.12 5.32
N LYS A 66 50.28 -15.28 5.98
CA LYS A 66 50.51 -15.47 7.43
C LYS A 66 49.27 -15.06 8.26
N VAL A 67 48.87 -15.80 9.30
CA VAL A 67 49.52 -16.94 9.98
C VAL A 67 48.71 -18.23 9.83
N ASP A 68 49.39 -19.36 9.62
CA ASP A 68 48.89 -20.74 9.77
C ASP A 68 49.77 -21.47 10.79
N SER A 69 49.18 -22.38 11.60
CA SER A 69 49.95 -23.41 12.34
C SER A 69 49.08 -24.57 12.86
N GLU A 70 48.71 -25.48 11.94
CA GLU A 70 48.67 -26.96 12.14
C GLU A 70 47.75 -27.64 13.20
N PRO A 71 47.54 -28.98 13.13
CA PRO A 71 47.47 -29.88 11.95
C PRO A 71 46.31 -30.92 11.97
N THR A 72 46.30 -31.78 10.93
CA THR A 72 45.56 -33.07 10.69
C THR A 72 44.22 -32.98 9.92
N SER A 73 43.82 -33.97 9.10
CA SER A 73 44.54 -35.06 8.37
C SER A 73 43.64 -35.71 7.28
N SER A 74 44.22 -36.63 6.47
CA SER A 74 43.60 -37.47 5.40
C SER A 74 42.95 -36.71 4.22
N LEU A 75 43.41 -36.82 2.95
CA LEU A 75 43.75 -37.95 2.05
C LEU A 75 42.56 -38.44 1.21
N GLY A 76 42.69 -38.32 -0.12
CA GLY A 76 41.70 -38.70 -1.12
C GLY A 76 42.07 -38.10 -2.48
N GLU A 77 42.95 -38.76 -3.24
CA GLU A 77 43.39 -38.28 -4.55
C GLU A 77 42.36 -38.59 -5.64
N LEU A 78 42.28 -37.73 -6.67
CA LEU A 78 42.46 -38.17 -8.06
C LEU A 78 42.74 -36.97 -8.98
N LYS A 79 43.72 -37.13 -9.87
CA LYS A 79 43.99 -36.21 -10.98
C LYS A 79 43.29 -36.72 -12.23
N ASN A 80 42.91 -35.81 -13.13
CA ASN A 80 43.42 -35.91 -14.49
C ASN A 80 43.44 -34.54 -15.17
N THR A 81 44.54 -34.27 -15.86
CA THR A 81 44.76 -33.10 -16.71
C THR A 81 45.01 -33.61 -18.11
N GLU A 82 44.30 -33.09 -19.10
CA GLU A 82 44.81 -33.07 -20.47
C GLU A 82 44.19 -31.89 -21.24
N ALA A 83 44.93 -31.40 -22.24
CA ALA A 83 44.55 -30.25 -23.03
C ALA A 83 45.02 -30.46 -24.48
N VAL A 84 44.15 -30.17 -25.44
CA VAL A 84 44.45 -30.20 -26.88
C VAL A 84 43.89 -28.93 -27.52
N GLU A 85 44.58 -28.46 -28.55
CA GLU A 85 44.32 -27.17 -29.18
C GLU A 85 43.25 -27.18 -30.28
N ARG A 86 42.80 -25.96 -30.58
CA ARG A 86 42.10 -25.51 -31.79
C ARG A 86 42.29 -26.40 -33.05
N GLN A 87 41.17 -26.75 -33.65
CA GLN A 87 40.87 -26.39 -35.05
C GLN A 87 39.36 -26.15 -35.17
N GLY A 88 38.92 -25.49 -36.24
CA GLY A 88 37.53 -25.11 -36.42
C GLY A 88 37.01 -25.53 -37.79
N GLU A 89 35.75 -25.98 -37.84
CA GLU A 89 35.00 -26.28 -39.06
C GLU A 89 33.69 -25.50 -39.08
N GLU A 90 33.15 -25.24 -40.27
CA GLU A 90 31.92 -24.48 -40.47
C GLU A 90 30.68 -25.40 -40.40
N GLU A 91 29.89 -25.31 -39.33
CA GLU A 91 28.49 -25.77 -39.37
C GLU A 91 27.52 -24.59 -39.53
N ARG A 92 26.81 -24.58 -40.66
CA ARG A 92 25.73 -23.64 -40.96
C ARG A 92 24.41 -24.19 -40.42
N GLY A 93 23.59 -23.33 -39.81
CA GLY A 93 22.14 -23.60 -39.69
C GLY A 93 21.58 -23.86 -38.28
N GLY A 94 22.33 -23.60 -37.21
CA GLY A 94 21.76 -23.55 -35.86
C GLY A 94 20.93 -22.27 -35.64
N SER A 95 19.61 -22.38 -35.56
CA SER A 95 18.73 -21.25 -35.22
C SER A 95 18.89 -20.86 -33.75
N GLN A 96 19.20 -19.58 -33.49
CA GLN A 96 19.29 -19.06 -32.13
C GLN A 96 17.90 -19.00 -31.47
N MET A 97 17.56 -19.99 -30.64
CA MET A 97 16.46 -19.87 -29.66
C MET A 97 16.80 -18.75 -28.66
N GLY A 98 16.25 -17.56 -28.90
CA GLY A 98 16.69 -16.31 -28.27
C GLY A 98 15.58 -15.34 -27.87
N GLY A 99 14.39 -15.82 -27.51
CA GLY A 99 13.39 -15.01 -26.82
C GLY A 99 13.80 -14.71 -25.37
N ILE A 100 13.37 -13.56 -24.83
CA ILE A 100 13.68 -13.13 -23.45
C ILE A 100 13.18 -14.15 -22.40
N LEU A 101 11.97 -14.69 -22.57
CA LEU A 101 11.48 -15.81 -21.75
C LEU A 101 12.39 -17.03 -21.87
N GLY A 102 12.80 -17.39 -23.08
CA GLY A 102 13.83 -18.39 -23.33
C GLY A 102 15.11 -18.18 -22.51
N SER A 103 15.61 -16.94 -22.34
CA SER A 103 16.75 -16.69 -21.44
C SER A 103 16.41 -16.81 -19.95
N ILE A 104 15.22 -16.37 -19.51
CA ILE A 104 14.77 -16.46 -18.11
C ILE A 104 14.57 -17.93 -17.67
N TYR A 105 14.19 -18.81 -18.60
CA TYR A 105 13.97 -20.24 -18.37
C TYR A 105 15.22 -21.11 -18.64
N LYS A 106 16.13 -20.70 -19.55
CA LYS A 106 17.35 -21.47 -19.89
C LYS A 106 18.35 -21.65 -18.73
N GLU A 107 18.34 -20.79 -17.72
CA GLU A 107 19.13 -21.01 -16.49
C GLU A 107 18.59 -22.15 -15.60
N LYS A 108 17.44 -22.75 -15.93
CA LYS A 108 16.81 -23.86 -15.19
C LYS A 108 16.47 -25.09 -16.03
N SER A 109 16.07 -24.92 -17.30
CA SER A 109 15.51 -26.01 -18.12
C SER A 109 16.57 -27.00 -18.66
N MET A 110 17.18 -27.78 -17.77
CA MET A 110 17.93 -29.00 -18.17
C MET A 110 17.78 -30.19 -17.20
N SER A 111 17.18 -29.99 -16.03
CA SER A 111 16.44 -31.05 -15.33
C SER A 111 15.08 -31.28 -15.99
N ARG A 112 14.55 -32.50 -15.81
CA ARG A 112 13.29 -33.05 -16.37
C ARG A 112 12.16 -32.01 -16.46
N THR A 113 11.38 -32.08 -17.54
CA THR A 113 9.98 -31.60 -17.53
C THR A 113 9.27 -32.23 -16.33
N SER A 114 8.75 -31.42 -15.40
CA SER A 114 7.98 -31.93 -14.27
C SER A 114 6.73 -32.66 -14.79
N ASP A 115 6.27 -33.68 -14.07
CA ASP A 115 5.04 -34.41 -14.43
C ASP A 115 3.79 -33.62 -13.99
N HIS A 116 3.66 -32.43 -14.57
CA HIS A 116 2.63 -31.46 -14.25
C HIS A 116 1.23 -32.03 -14.55
N PHE A 117 1.10 -32.86 -15.58
CA PHE A 117 -0.16 -33.53 -15.90
C PHE A 117 -0.44 -34.78 -15.06
N GLY A 118 0.57 -35.54 -14.63
CA GLY A 118 0.41 -36.55 -13.59
C GLY A 118 -0.10 -35.95 -12.27
N THR A 119 0.23 -34.69 -11.99
CA THR A 119 -0.37 -33.92 -10.89
C THR A 119 -1.85 -33.60 -11.16
N PHE A 120 -2.23 -33.19 -12.38
CA PHE A 120 -3.65 -32.99 -12.76
C PHE A 120 -4.50 -34.27 -12.57
N ASP A 121 -4.00 -35.43 -12.98
CA ASP A 121 -4.73 -36.71 -12.83
C ASP A 121 -4.94 -37.08 -11.36
N ARG A 122 -3.94 -36.86 -10.49
CA ARG A 122 -4.09 -37.06 -9.04
C ARG A 122 -5.13 -36.13 -8.45
N ILE A 123 -5.11 -34.84 -8.85
CA ILE A 123 -6.13 -33.87 -8.43
C ILE A 123 -7.53 -34.31 -8.87
N LYS A 124 -7.67 -34.89 -10.08
CA LYS A 124 -8.94 -35.46 -10.57
C LYS A 124 -9.39 -36.68 -9.74
N SER A 125 -8.53 -37.68 -9.53
CA SER A 125 -8.83 -38.86 -8.69
C SER A 125 -9.28 -38.46 -7.28
N LEU A 126 -8.52 -37.57 -6.63
CA LEU A 126 -8.86 -37.02 -5.32
C LEU A 126 -10.21 -36.30 -5.32
N SER A 127 -10.57 -35.62 -6.41
CA SER A 127 -11.89 -34.95 -6.54
C SER A 127 -13.05 -35.94 -6.57
N GLU A 128 -12.85 -37.11 -7.16
CA GLU A 128 -13.83 -38.20 -7.27
C GLU A 128 -13.92 -39.01 -5.96
N GLU A 129 -12.79 -39.22 -5.26
CA GLU A 129 -12.69 -39.85 -3.94
C GLU A 129 -13.29 -39.00 -2.79
N ILE A 130 -13.50 -37.69 -3.01
CA ILE A 130 -14.11 -36.79 -2.01
C ILE A 130 -15.63 -36.70 -2.21
N VAL A 131 -16.31 -37.76 -1.76
CA VAL A 131 -17.79 -37.84 -1.66
C VAL A 131 -18.25 -37.45 -0.26
N GLY A 132 -19.31 -36.64 -0.15
CA GLY A 132 -19.88 -36.17 1.11
C GLY A 132 -21.02 -35.17 0.92
N GLU A 133 -21.37 -34.45 1.99
CA GLU A 133 -22.38 -33.39 1.98
C GLU A 133 -21.86 -32.15 1.23
N VAL A 134 -22.50 -31.75 0.13
CA VAL A 134 -22.13 -30.54 -0.62
C VAL A 134 -22.65 -29.29 0.10
N LEU A 135 -21.72 -28.45 0.57
CA LEU A 135 -21.99 -27.20 1.29
C LEU A 135 -22.08 -25.98 0.36
N LYS A 136 -21.43 -26.05 -0.81
CA LYS A 136 -21.44 -25.04 -1.89
C LYS A 136 -20.99 -25.72 -3.18
N GLU A 137 -21.52 -25.29 -4.33
CA GLU A 137 -21.04 -25.67 -5.65
C GLU A 137 -21.06 -24.45 -6.57
N THR A 138 -20.12 -24.39 -7.51
CA THR A 138 -19.91 -23.30 -8.48
C THR A 138 -19.31 -23.89 -9.76
N GLU A 139 -19.20 -23.10 -10.84
CA GLU A 139 -18.55 -23.54 -12.08
C GLU A 139 -17.05 -23.86 -11.95
N ARG A 140 -16.39 -23.43 -10.86
CA ARG A 140 -14.93 -23.55 -10.65
C ARG A 140 -14.53 -24.46 -9.49
N TYR A 141 -15.42 -24.68 -8.52
CA TYR A 141 -15.16 -25.51 -7.35
C TYR A 141 -16.44 -25.95 -6.65
N ARG A 142 -16.31 -27.00 -5.83
CA ARG A 142 -17.31 -27.41 -4.83
C ARG A 142 -16.70 -27.52 -3.43
N ILE A 143 -17.52 -27.33 -2.40
CA ILE A 143 -17.13 -27.51 -1.00
C ILE A 143 -17.91 -28.68 -0.43
N VAL A 144 -17.21 -29.68 0.09
CA VAL A 144 -17.76 -30.98 0.51
C VAL A 144 -17.35 -31.32 1.94
N ARG A 145 -18.28 -31.77 2.77
CA ARG A 145 -18.02 -32.29 4.13
C ARG A 145 -18.17 -33.82 4.15
N LYS A 146 -17.08 -34.54 4.39
CA LYS A 146 -17.09 -35.99 4.59
C LYS A 146 -17.77 -36.35 5.93
N THR A 147 -18.59 -37.40 5.92
CA THR A 147 -19.25 -37.90 7.14
C THR A 147 -18.21 -38.33 8.18
N GLY A 148 -18.27 -37.73 9.38
CA GLY A 148 -17.31 -37.96 10.46
C GLY A 148 -16.11 -37.00 10.47
N GLU A 149 -15.82 -36.30 9.38
CA GLU A 149 -14.79 -35.25 9.36
C GLU A 149 -15.38 -33.88 9.72
N LYS A 150 -14.72 -33.16 10.63
CA LYS A 150 -15.08 -31.76 10.95
C LYS A 150 -14.59 -30.74 9.92
N LEU A 151 -13.58 -31.11 9.13
CA LEU A 151 -12.91 -30.22 8.20
C LEU A 151 -13.47 -30.43 6.79
N PRO A 152 -14.05 -29.41 6.13
CA PRO A 152 -14.51 -29.52 4.75
C PRO A 152 -13.33 -29.57 3.76
N TYR A 153 -13.63 -30.05 2.56
CA TYR A 153 -12.77 -30.02 1.39
C TYR A 153 -13.27 -28.95 0.41
N TYR A 154 -12.37 -28.13 -0.10
CA TYR A 154 -12.55 -27.19 -1.20
C TYR A 154 -11.91 -27.83 -2.44
N ILE A 155 -12.73 -28.32 -3.36
CA ILE A 155 -12.32 -29.12 -4.51
C ILE A 155 -12.36 -28.20 -5.74
N ILE A 156 -11.21 -27.83 -6.30
CA ILE A 156 -11.17 -27.13 -7.59
C ILE A 156 -11.51 -28.08 -8.73
N PHE A 157 -12.18 -27.57 -9.76
CA PHE A 157 -12.38 -28.29 -11.00
C PHE A 157 -11.28 -27.93 -12.00
N LEU A 158 -10.57 -28.95 -12.49
CA LEU A 158 -9.62 -28.83 -13.59
C LEU A 158 -10.29 -29.25 -14.91
N PRO A 159 -9.90 -28.67 -16.06
CA PRO A 159 -10.42 -29.07 -17.36
C PRO A 159 -10.03 -30.53 -17.67
N ASP A 160 -10.90 -31.25 -18.37
CA ASP A 160 -10.58 -32.62 -18.81
C ASP A 160 -9.68 -32.58 -20.06
N LEU A 161 -8.50 -33.17 -19.96
CA LEU A 161 -7.42 -33.11 -20.95
C LEU A 161 -6.97 -34.52 -21.33
N SER A 162 -7.16 -34.90 -22.60
CA SER A 162 -6.58 -36.13 -23.16
C SER A 162 -5.06 -36.01 -23.30
N ASP A 163 -4.37 -37.14 -23.49
CA ASP A 163 -2.92 -37.13 -23.71
C ASP A 163 -2.51 -36.26 -24.92
N GLU A 164 -3.30 -36.28 -25.99
CA GLU A 164 -3.14 -35.40 -27.15
C GLU A 164 -3.31 -33.91 -26.81
N ASP A 165 -4.24 -33.56 -25.91
CA ASP A 165 -4.40 -32.18 -25.42
C ASP A 165 -3.15 -31.73 -24.63
N ARG A 166 -2.57 -32.63 -23.82
CA ARG A 166 -1.40 -32.38 -22.97
C ARG A 166 -0.12 -32.20 -23.79
N GLU A 167 0.11 -33.07 -24.77
CA GLU A 167 1.21 -32.93 -25.74
C GLU A 167 1.11 -31.60 -26.49
N LYS A 168 -0.10 -31.21 -26.91
CA LYS A 168 -0.36 -29.91 -27.55
C LYS A 168 -0.06 -28.75 -26.61
N ILE A 169 -0.56 -28.75 -25.37
CA ILE A 169 -0.30 -27.71 -24.38
C ILE A 169 1.21 -27.54 -24.15
N ASN A 170 1.94 -28.64 -23.92
CA ASN A 170 3.41 -28.61 -23.78
C ASN A 170 4.11 -28.02 -25.01
N ALA A 171 3.71 -28.43 -26.22
CA ALA A 171 4.30 -27.91 -27.46
C ALA A 171 4.03 -26.41 -27.66
N ILE A 172 2.83 -25.95 -27.33
CA ILE A 172 2.45 -24.52 -27.38
C ILE A 172 3.23 -23.73 -26.32
N GLU A 173 3.36 -24.23 -25.09
CA GLU A 173 4.10 -23.54 -24.01
C GLU A 173 5.59 -23.39 -24.34
N GLN A 174 6.26 -24.45 -24.80
CA GLN A 174 7.66 -24.38 -25.24
C GLN A 174 7.84 -23.39 -26.41
N ARG A 175 6.89 -23.37 -27.35
CA ARG A 175 6.89 -22.41 -28.46
C ARG A 175 6.65 -20.98 -27.98
N ALA A 176 5.74 -20.76 -27.02
CA ALA A 176 5.47 -19.46 -26.43
C ALA A 176 6.68 -18.91 -25.66
N ILE A 177 7.40 -19.75 -24.90
CA ILE A 177 8.66 -19.38 -24.23
C ILE A 177 9.76 -18.99 -25.24
N ALA A 178 9.77 -19.60 -26.42
CA ALA A 178 10.75 -19.32 -27.47
C ALA A 178 10.42 -18.08 -28.33
N GLU A 179 9.14 -17.86 -28.67
CA GLU A 179 8.69 -16.85 -29.64
C GLU A 179 8.15 -15.56 -29.00
N ILE A 180 7.55 -15.62 -27.79
CA ILE A 180 7.05 -14.42 -27.11
C ILE A 180 8.24 -13.63 -26.54
N ASN A 181 8.62 -12.55 -27.21
CA ASN A 181 9.72 -11.68 -26.77
C ASN A 181 9.25 -10.57 -25.83
N ILE A 182 8.42 -10.92 -24.83
CA ILE A 182 7.91 -10.02 -23.80
C ILE A 182 8.48 -10.45 -22.45
N ASP A 183 9.15 -9.53 -21.76
CA ASP A 183 9.55 -9.71 -20.37
C ASP A 183 8.33 -9.54 -19.45
N PRO A 184 7.94 -10.55 -18.65
CA PRO A 184 6.83 -10.43 -17.70
C PRO A 184 7.03 -9.34 -16.65
N ASP A 185 8.26 -9.14 -16.19
CA ASP A 185 8.56 -8.28 -15.03
C ASP A 185 8.54 -6.79 -15.42
N ASN A 186 8.76 -6.46 -16.70
CA ASN A 186 8.53 -5.13 -17.25
C ASN A 186 7.04 -4.71 -17.26
N ILE A 187 6.09 -5.64 -17.05
CA ILE A 187 4.67 -5.32 -16.89
C ILE A 187 4.30 -5.40 -15.41
N SER A 188 4.28 -4.26 -14.73
CA SER A 188 4.05 -4.15 -13.27
C SER A 188 2.65 -4.58 -12.80
N SER A 189 1.63 -4.44 -13.65
CA SER A 189 0.25 -4.83 -13.32
C SER A 189 -0.01 -6.29 -13.69
N ARG A 190 -0.29 -7.13 -12.68
CA ARG A 190 -0.68 -8.55 -12.84
C ARG A 190 -1.79 -8.75 -13.88
N THR A 191 -2.83 -7.91 -13.85
CA THR A 191 -3.94 -7.96 -14.82
C THR A 191 -3.46 -7.62 -16.24
N LYS A 192 -2.73 -6.51 -16.45
CA LYS A 192 -2.21 -6.16 -17.78
C LYS A 192 -1.26 -7.23 -18.32
N ARG A 193 -0.43 -7.82 -17.46
CA ARG A 193 0.50 -8.91 -17.80
C ARG A 193 -0.30 -10.13 -18.27
N TRP A 194 -1.29 -10.56 -17.49
CA TRP A 194 -2.20 -11.64 -17.83
C TRP A 194 -2.91 -11.40 -19.17
N ASP A 195 -3.57 -10.25 -19.34
CA ASP A 195 -4.29 -9.90 -20.57
C ASP A 195 -3.38 -9.88 -21.81
N THR A 196 -2.15 -9.39 -21.66
CA THR A 196 -1.13 -9.37 -22.72
C THR A 196 -0.71 -10.80 -23.10
N PHE A 197 -0.36 -11.62 -22.12
CA PHE A 197 0.08 -12.99 -22.36
C PHE A 197 -1.06 -13.88 -22.89
N MET A 198 -2.29 -13.74 -22.38
CA MET A 198 -3.48 -14.39 -22.92
C MET A 198 -3.69 -14.06 -24.39
N LYS A 199 -3.53 -12.79 -24.78
CA LYS A 199 -3.64 -12.34 -26.17
C LYS A 199 -2.57 -12.97 -27.07
N GLU A 200 -1.29 -12.91 -26.69
CA GLU A 200 -0.21 -13.43 -27.54
C GLU A 200 -0.23 -14.97 -27.63
N VAL A 201 -0.49 -15.68 -26.52
CA VAL A 201 -0.64 -17.16 -26.54
C VAL A 201 -1.87 -17.57 -27.36
N THR A 202 -3.01 -16.87 -27.25
CA THR A 202 -4.18 -17.15 -28.09
C THR A 202 -3.88 -16.92 -29.57
N ALA A 203 -3.15 -15.85 -29.92
CA ALA A 203 -2.75 -15.57 -31.30
C ALA A 203 -1.79 -16.65 -31.86
N LEU A 204 -0.86 -17.15 -31.04
CA LEU A 204 0.06 -18.24 -31.38
C LEU A 204 -0.72 -19.55 -31.62
N ILE A 205 -1.70 -19.87 -30.78
CA ILE A 205 -2.62 -21.01 -30.99
C ILE A 205 -3.43 -20.84 -32.28
N ASP A 206 -4.02 -19.67 -32.50
CA ASP A 206 -4.83 -19.38 -33.70
C ASP A 206 -4.02 -19.47 -35.00
N LEU A 207 -2.73 -19.12 -34.97
CA LEU A 207 -1.82 -19.12 -36.12
C LEU A 207 -1.17 -20.49 -36.41
N HIS A 208 -0.78 -21.23 -35.38
CA HIS A 208 0.04 -22.44 -35.52
C HIS A 208 -0.65 -23.76 -35.14
N TYR A 209 -1.76 -23.71 -34.41
CA TYR A 209 -2.49 -24.87 -33.90
C TYR A 209 -3.97 -24.78 -34.27
N SER A 210 -4.21 -24.47 -35.55
CA SER A 210 -5.54 -24.19 -36.11
C SER A 210 -6.51 -25.39 -36.09
N GLU A 211 -5.99 -26.60 -35.89
CA GLU A 211 -6.72 -27.84 -35.68
C GLU A 211 -7.34 -27.95 -34.27
N ILE A 212 -6.87 -27.17 -33.28
CA ILE A 212 -7.45 -27.15 -31.94
C ILE A 212 -8.86 -26.54 -31.99
N PRO A 213 -9.91 -27.22 -31.48
CA PRO A 213 -11.27 -26.69 -31.44
C PRO A 213 -11.36 -25.34 -30.71
N LYS A 214 -12.09 -24.36 -31.27
CA LYS A 214 -12.16 -22.99 -30.74
C LYS A 214 -12.61 -22.91 -29.27
N ASN A 215 -13.42 -23.86 -28.81
CA ASN A 215 -13.86 -23.98 -27.42
C ASN A 215 -12.76 -24.50 -26.47
N LYS A 216 -11.71 -25.17 -26.96
CA LYS A 216 -10.53 -25.56 -26.16
C LYS A 216 -9.45 -24.48 -26.12
N ARG A 217 -9.29 -23.69 -27.20
CA ARG A 217 -8.19 -22.70 -27.34
C ARG A 217 -8.02 -21.76 -26.15
N TYR A 218 -9.13 -21.19 -25.65
CA TYR A 218 -9.08 -20.29 -24.49
C TYR A 218 -8.61 -20.99 -23.22
N ALA A 219 -9.10 -22.21 -22.95
CA ALA A 219 -8.68 -22.98 -21.78
C ALA A 219 -7.20 -23.40 -21.87
N PHE A 220 -6.71 -23.73 -23.06
CA PHE A 220 -5.29 -24.03 -23.29
C PHE A 220 -4.44 -22.78 -23.07
N ALA A 221 -4.83 -21.63 -23.63
CA ALA A 221 -4.15 -20.36 -23.39
C ALA A 221 -4.14 -20.00 -21.90
N GLU A 222 -5.26 -20.19 -21.19
CA GLU A 222 -5.37 -19.93 -19.75
C GLU A 222 -4.41 -20.82 -18.93
N LEU A 223 -4.34 -22.13 -19.19
CA LEU A 223 -3.38 -23.03 -18.54
C LEU A 223 -1.92 -22.64 -18.82
N ILE A 224 -1.59 -22.30 -20.06
CA ILE A 224 -0.23 -21.91 -20.47
C ILE A 224 0.16 -20.57 -19.82
N VAL A 225 -0.76 -19.62 -19.70
CA VAL A 225 -0.51 -18.34 -19.03
C VAL A 225 -0.41 -18.49 -17.50
N GLN A 226 -1.20 -19.39 -16.90
CA GLN A 226 -1.04 -19.80 -15.50
C GLN A 226 0.37 -20.34 -15.22
N ASN A 227 0.90 -21.16 -16.13
CA ASN A 227 2.22 -21.76 -15.99
C ASN A 227 3.37 -20.83 -16.38
N MET A 228 3.24 -19.97 -17.40
CA MET A 228 4.30 -19.06 -17.81
C MET A 228 4.46 -17.83 -16.90
N VAL A 229 3.36 -17.19 -16.48
CA VAL A 229 3.38 -15.88 -15.77
C VAL A 229 2.47 -15.78 -14.55
N GLY A 230 1.57 -16.75 -14.34
CA GLY A 230 0.77 -16.88 -13.12
C GLY A 230 1.45 -17.70 -12.03
N TYR A 231 0.64 -18.16 -11.07
CA TYR A 231 1.07 -19.01 -9.94
C TYR A 231 0.70 -20.50 -10.12
N GLY A 232 0.56 -20.97 -11.37
CA GLY A 232 0.23 -22.36 -11.71
C GLY A 232 -1.05 -22.84 -11.01
N LEU A 233 -0.98 -24.03 -10.39
CA LEU A 233 -2.08 -24.67 -9.64
C LEU A 233 -2.67 -23.82 -8.49
N LEU A 234 -2.00 -22.76 -8.02
CA LEU A 234 -2.57 -21.85 -7.03
C LEU A 234 -3.48 -20.78 -7.65
N GLU A 235 -3.37 -20.49 -8.95
CA GLU A 235 -4.09 -19.40 -9.61
C GLU A 235 -5.63 -19.48 -9.45
N PRO A 236 -6.31 -20.65 -9.57
CA PRO A 236 -7.76 -20.75 -9.39
C PRO A 236 -8.21 -20.39 -7.97
N MET A 237 -7.38 -20.68 -6.96
CA MET A 237 -7.65 -20.35 -5.55
C MET A 237 -7.33 -18.88 -5.25
N LEU A 238 -6.22 -18.37 -5.79
CA LEU A 238 -5.86 -16.95 -5.67
C LEU A 238 -6.87 -16.03 -6.37
N ASN A 239 -7.65 -16.55 -7.32
CA ASN A 239 -8.70 -15.81 -8.02
C ASN A 239 -10.12 -16.03 -7.44
N ASP A 240 -10.31 -16.78 -6.33
CA ASP A 240 -11.58 -16.77 -5.58
C ASP A 240 -11.51 -15.80 -4.39
N ASP A 241 -12.33 -14.75 -4.41
CA ASP A 241 -12.40 -13.75 -3.32
C ASP A 241 -13.17 -14.24 -2.08
N ASN A 242 -13.86 -15.38 -2.18
CA ASN A 242 -14.39 -16.07 -1.00
C ASN A 242 -13.28 -16.69 -0.14
N LEU A 243 -12.04 -16.81 -0.65
CA LEU A 243 -10.88 -17.23 0.13
C LEU A 243 -10.17 -16.03 0.77
N GLU A 244 -9.67 -16.22 1.99
CA GLU A 244 -8.84 -15.27 2.74
C GLU A 244 -7.37 -15.71 2.78
N GLU A 245 -7.09 -17.00 2.85
CA GLU A 245 -5.73 -17.55 2.94
C GLU A 245 -5.60 -18.80 2.05
N VAL A 246 -4.43 -18.97 1.42
CA VAL A 246 -4.00 -20.16 0.66
C VAL A 246 -2.65 -20.61 1.23
N MET A 247 -2.51 -21.89 1.59
CA MET A 247 -1.41 -22.41 2.41
C MET A 247 -0.83 -23.71 1.83
N VAL A 248 0.37 -23.64 1.26
CA VAL A 248 1.21 -24.78 0.90
C VAL A 248 2.11 -25.13 2.08
N ILE A 249 2.17 -26.40 2.46
CA ILE A 249 2.74 -26.86 3.74
C ILE A 249 3.84 -27.93 3.56
N GLY A 250 4.59 -27.86 2.47
CA GLY A 250 5.53 -28.90 2.00
C GLY A 250 4.98 -29.74 0.85
N THR A 251 5.82 -30.63 0.32
CA THR A 251 5.47 -31.58 -0.74
C THR A 251 4.69 -32.79 -0.20
N GLY A 252 4.01 -33.54 -1.09
CA GLY A 252 3.23 -34.74 -0.75
C GLY A 252 2.01 -34.48 0.14
N LYS A 253 1.60 -33.23 0.31
CA LYS A 253 0.52 -32.78 1.21
C LYS A 253 -0.49 -31.91 0.47
N SER A 254 -1.76 -31.99 0.88
CA SER A 254 -2.81 -31.09 0.41
C SER A 254 -2.49 -29.63 0.72
N VAL A 255 -2.71 -28.74 -0.24
CA VAL A 255 -2.84 -27.30 0.00
C VAL A 255 -4.09 -27.07 0.86
N TYR A 256 -4.01 -26.14 1.82
CA TYR A 256 -5.13 -25.72 2.66
C TYR A 256 -5.60 -24.32 2.25
N VAL A 257 -6.89 -24.02 2.44
CA VAL A 257 -7.45 -22.68 2.20
C VAL A 257 -8.38 -22.26 3.32
N TYR A 258 -8.45 -20.96 3.63
CA TYR A 258 -9.43 -20.41 4.56
C TYR A 258 -10.56 -19.73 3.77
N HIS A 259 -11.71 -20.40 3.64
CA HIS A 259 -12.89 -19.84 2.98
C HIS A 259 -13.73 -19.04 3.98
N ARG A 260 -14.00 -17.77 3.69
CA ARG A 260 -14.62 -16.78 4.61
C ARG A 260 -15.94 -17.27 5.24
N THR A 261 -16.75 -18.04 4.51
CA THR A 261 -18.01 -18.66 5.02
C THR A 261 -17.85 -19.98 5.77
N TYR A 262 -16.89 -20.84 5.40
CA TYR A 262 -16.81 -22.24 5.87
C TYR A 262 -15.58 -22.52 6.76
N GLY A 263 -14.69 -21.55 6.92
CA GLY A 263 -13.45 -21.66 7.68
C GLY A 263 -12.35 -22.39 6.91
N MET A 264 -11.48 -23.07 7.66
CA MET A 264 -10.37 -23.86 7.10
C MET A 264 -10.92 -25.04 6.27
N CYS A 265 -10.38 -25.24 5.07
CA CYS A 265 -10.67 -26.34 4.17
C CYS A 265 -9.37 -27.02 3.72
N ARG A 266 -9.39 -28.35 3.54
CA ARG A 266 -8.38 -29.04 2.72
C ARG A 266 -8.69 -28.82 1.24
N THR A 267 -7.73 -29.00 0.35
CA THR A 267 -7.99 -29.05 -1.10
C THR A 267 -7.61 -30.40 -1.71
N ASN A 268 -8.05 -30.60 -2.95
CA ASN A 268 -7.60 -31.66 -3.84
C ASN A 268 -6.21 -31.40 -4.45
N VAL A 269 -5.63 -30.20 -4.28
CA VAL A 269 -4.31 -29.82 -4.82
C VAL A 269 -3.19 -30.35 -3.93
N ILE A 270 -2.25 -31.10 -4.51
CA ILE A 270 -1.02 -31.60 -3.88
C ILE A 270 0.15 -31.24 -4.80
N PHE A 271 1.25 -30.75 -4.24
CA PHE A 271 2.52 -30.62 -4.96
C PHE A 271 3.41 -31.83 -4.64
N GLU A 272 3.76 -32.61 -5.66
CA GLU A 272 4.69 -33.74 -5.53
C GLU A 272 6.16 -33.28 -5.68
N ASP A 273 6.40 -32.24 -6.48
CA ASP A 273 7.73 -31.70 -6.76
C ASP A 273 8.01 -30.42 -5.93
N GLU A 274 9.21 -30.37 -5.34
CA GLU A 274 9.71 -29.19 -4.64
C GLU A 274 10.02 -28.05 -5.63
N GLU A 275 10.42 -28.35 -6.87
CA GLU A 275 10.77 -27.30 -7.82
C GLU A 275 9.56 -26.46 -8.25
N GLU A 276 8.35 -27.02 -8.30
CA GLU A 276 7.13 -26.25 -8.60
C GLU A 276 6.83 -25.21 -7.51
N ILE A 277 6.91 -25.60 -6.23
CA ILE A 277 6.73 -24.68 -5.10
C ILE A 277 7.84 -23.62 -5.10
N MET A 278 9.09 -24.03 -5.32
CA MET A 278 10.23 -23.12 -5.42
C MET A 278 10.11 -22.15 -6.58
N ASN A 279 9.55 -22.55 -7.72
CA ASN A 279 9.34 -21.67 -8.87
C ASN A 279 8.24 -20.62 -8.59
N ILE A 280 7.16 -20.99 -7.87
CA ILE A 280 6.16 -20.03 -7.39
C ILE A 280 6.79 -19.03 -6.40
N ILE A 281 7.53 -19.50 -5.39
CA ILE A 281 8.22 -18.64 -4.40
C ILE A 281 9.20 -17.67 -5.08
N ASN A 282 9.98 -18.16 -6.06
CA ASN A 282 10.92 -17.32 -6.81
C ASN A 282 10.23 -16.26 -7.67
N ARG A 283 9.09 -16.56 -8.31
CA ARG A 283 8.30 -15.56 -9.06
C ARG A 283 7.79 -14.46 -8.13
N ILE A 284 7.25 -14.83 -6.96
CA ILE A 284 6.80 -13.88 -5.95
C ILE A 284 7.98 -12.98 -5.52
N ALA A 285 9.12 -13.57 -5.15
CA ALA A 285 10.30 -12.83 -4.70
C ALA A 285 10.83 -11.84 -5.77
N ARG A 286 10.94 -12.27 -7.04
CA ARG A 286 11.34 -11.40 -8.16
C ARG A 286 10.39 -10.20 -8.33
N SER A 287 9.07 -10.44 -8.28
CA SER A 287 8.05 -9.40 -8.49
C SER A 287 8.05 -8.26 -7.47
N ILE A 288 8.80 -8.41 -6.37
CA ILE A 288 8.97 -7.44 -5.27
C ILE A 288 10.45 -7.09 -5.01
N ALA A 289 11.33 -7.40 -5.96
CA ALA A 289 12.79 -7.20 -5.88
C ALA A 289 13.47 -7.83 -4.64
N ARG A 290 12.95 -8.96 -4.15
CA ARG A 290 13.56 -9.80 -3.10
C ARG A 290 14.18 -11.07 -3.69
N ARG A 291 14.92 -11.82 -2.87
CA ARG A 291 15.48 -13.14 -3.17
C ARG A 291 15.15 -14.11 -2.04
N VAL A 292 15.09 -15.40 -2.37
CA VAL A 292 14.92 -16.50 -1.42
C VAL A 292 15.88 -17.61 -1.85
N ASP A 293 16.82 -17.95 -0.99
CA ASP A 293 17.88 -18.92 -1.25
C ASP A 293 18.43 -19.47 0.07
N LEU A 294 19.40 -20.38 0.03
CA LEU A 294 19.95 -21.04 1.21
C LEU A 294 20.62 -20.08 2.22
N THR A 295 20.95 -18.85 1.81
CA THR A 295 21.48 -17.80 2.71
C THR A 295 20.38 -16.88 3.27
N SER A 296 19.26 -16.75 2.55
CA SER A 296 18.05 -16.04 2.99
C SER A 296 16.81 -16.92 2.80
N PRO A 297 16.61 -17.96 3.64
CA PRO A 297 15.59 -18.99 3.44
C PRO A 297 14.17 -18.58 3.90
N LEU A 298 13.99 -17.29 4.21
CA LEU A 298 12.74 -16.70 4.70
C LEU A 298 12.29 -15.59 3.75
N LEU A 299 11.02 -15.63 3.36
CA LEU A 299 10.34 -14.55 2.67
C LEU A 299 9.21 -14.02 3.55
N ASP A 300 9.20 -12.72 3.79
CA ASP A 300 8.01 -11.96 4.18
C ASP A 300 7.84 -10.81 3.17
N ALA A 301 6.61 -10.55 2.77
CA ALA A 301 6.33 -9.86 1.51
C ALA A 301 4.89 -9.34 1.39
N ARG A 302 4.71 -8.35 0.51
CA ARG A 302 3.41 -7.89 0.03
C ARG A 302 3.39 -7.87 -1.49
N LEU A 303 2.37 -8.46 -2.10
CA LEU A 303 2.15 -8.45 -3.55
C LEU A 303 1.58 -7.10 -4.04
N PRO A 304 1.69 -6.79 -5.35
CA PRO A 304 1.07 -5.60 -5.94
C PRO A 304 -0.46 -5.53 -5.82
N ASP A 305 -1.15 -6.66 -5.59
CA ASP A 305 -2.60 -6.70 -5.30
C ASP A 305 -2.94 -6.46 -3.81
N GLY A 306 -1.93 -6.17 -2.98
CA GLY A 306 -2.05 -5.85 -1.57
C GLY A 306 -1.96 -7.07 -0.64
N SER A 307 -2.04 -8.29 -1.17
CA SER A 307 -1.99 -9.54 -0.40
C SER A 307 -0.63 -9.73 0.29
N ARG A 308 -0.61 -10.34 1.48
CA ARG A 308 0.64 -10.68 2.19
C ARG A 308 1.11 -12.07 1.79
N VAL A 309 2.42 -12.27 1.72
CA VAL A 309 3.03 -13.58 1.46
C VAL A 309 4.14 -13.85 2.47
N ASN A 310 4.02 -14.97 3.17
CA ASN A 310 5.12 -15.58 3.89
C ASN A 310 5.54 -16.86 3.16
N ALA A 311 6.84 -17.11 3.02
CA ALA A 311 7.36 -18.38 2.52
C ALA A 311 8.63 -18.78 3.27
N THR A 312 8.85 -20.09 3.39
CA THR A 312 10.05 -20.66 4.01
C THR A 312 10.55 -21.84 3.20
N ILE A 313 11.87 -21.99 3.09
CA ILE A 313 12.50 -23.07 2.33
C ILE A 313 13.46 -23.88 3.22
N PRO A 314 13.91 -25.08 2.80
CA PRO A 314 14.97 -25.81 3.49
C PRO A 314 16.24 -24.95 3.63
N PRO A 315 17.02 -25.09 4.73
CA PRO A 315 16.84 -26.04 5.82
C PRO A 315 15.88 -25.60 6.93
N VAL A 316 15.26 -24.42 6.82
CA VAL A 316 14.35 -23.89 7.88
C VAL A 316 12.98 -24.56 7.82
N SER A 317 12.47 -24.82 6.61
CA SER A 317 11.31 -25.69 6.40
C SER A 317 11.79 -27.14 6.20
N ILE A 318 11.49 -28.02 7.16
CA ILE A 318 12.00 -29.40 7.18
C ILE A 318 11.30 -30.27 6.12
N ASP A 319 9.98 -30.11 5.96
CA ASP A 319 9.16 -30.94 5.07
C ASP A 319 9.09 -30.39 3.62
N GLY A 320 10.19 -29.78 3.14
CA GLY A 320 10.20 -29.00 1.90
C GLY A 320 9.56 -27.61 2.05
N PRO A 321 9.46 -26.82 0.97
CA PRO A 321 9.06 -25.41 1.04
C PRO A 321 7.60 -25.20 1.48
N SER A 322 7.37 -24.15 2.25
CA SER A 322 6.03 -23.69 2.64
C SER A 322 5.76 -22.28 2.11
N LEU A 323 4.48 -21.99 1.84
CA LEU A 323 4.03 -20.74 1.25
C LEU A 323 2.62 -20.42 1.75
N THR A 324 2.45 -19.32 2.46
CA THR A 324 1.15 -18.80 2.91
C THR A 324 0.87 -17.46 2.25
N ILE A 325 -0.20 -17.39 1.46
CA ILE A 325 -0.67 -16.18 0.79
C ILE A 325 -1.99 -15.75 1.46
N ARG A 326 -1.97 -14.60 2.14
CA ARG A 326 -3.14 -14.00 2.80
C ARG A 326 -3.72 -12.90 1.90
N LYS A 327 -4.83 -13.22 1.23
CA LYS A 327 -5.50 -12.40 0.22
C LYS A 327 -6.08 -11.11 0.80
N PHE A 328 -5.75 -10.00 0.17
CA PHE A 328 -6.48 -8.74 0.35
C PHE A 328 -7.93 -8.89 -0.16
N LYS A 329 -8.93 -8.36 0.56
CA LYS A 329 -10.35 -8.41 0.13
C LYS A 329 -10.65 -7.22 -0.79
N VAL A 330 -11.12 -7.46 -2.01
CA VAL A 330 -11.28 -6.42 -3.06
C VAL A 330 -12.29 -5.31 -2.71
N ASP A 331 -13.37 -5.66 -2.03
CA ASP A 331 -14.31 -4.71 -1.41
C ASP A 331 -14.30 -5.01 0.09
N PRO A 332 -14.04 -4.07 1.01
CA PRO A 332 -13.93 -4.34 2.44
C PRO A 332 -15.29 -4.69 3.06
N LEU A 333 -15.37 -4.87 4.38
CA LEU A 333 -16.67 -4.88 5.07
C LEU A 333 -17.07 -3.43 5.38
N THR A 334 -18.37 -3.16 5.34
CA THR A 334 -18.97 -1.84 5.57
C THR A 334 -19.69 -1.78 6.92
N ILE A 335 -20.11 -0.58 7.34
CA ILE A 335 -21.00 -0.40 8.49
C ILE A 335 -22.32 -1.19 8.35
N VAL A 336 -22.82 -1.40 7.13
CA VAL A 336 -24.04 -2.18 6.86
C VAL A 336 -23.81 -3.67 7.09
N ASP A 337 -22.65 -4.20 6.66
CA ASP A 337 -22.30 -5.60 6.91
C ASP A 337 -22.16 -5.91 8.40
N ILE A 338 -21.45 -5.07 9.16
CA ILE A 338 -21.25 -5.30 10.60
C ILE A 338 -22.54 -5.11 11.43
N MET A 339 -23.49 -4.29 10.97
CA MET A 339 -24.87 -4.29 11.51
C MET A 339 -25.60 -5.60 11.22
N ASN A 340 -25.51 -6.10 9.98
CA ASN A 340 -26.20 -7.33 9.57
C ASN A 340 -25.61 -8.58 10.25
N PHE A 341 -24.34 -8.54 10.65
CA PHE A 341 -23.73 -9.55 11.52
C PHE A 341 -24.09 -9.40 13.01
N GLY A 342 -24.69 -8.29 13.42
CA GLY A 342 -25.00 -7.96 14.83
C GLY A 342 -23.79 -7.48 15.64
N THR A 343 -22.68 -7.08 15.01
CA THR A 343 -21.47 -6.62 15.72
C THR A 343 -21.66 -5.27 16.42
N MET A 344 -22.51 -4.42 15.85
CA MET A 344 -22.96 -3.13 16.39
C MET A 344 -24.45 -2.94 16.08
N THR A 345 -25.15 -2.12 16.87
CA THR A 345 -26.53 -1.71 16.59
C THR A 345 -26.57 -0.37 15.82
N PRO A 346 -27.69 0.00 15.17
CA PRO A 346 -27.82 1.28 14.47
C PRO A 346 -27.63 2.49 15.41
N GLU A 347 -28.14 2.39 16.64
CA GLU A 347 -28.07 3.45 17.66
C GLU A 347 -26.61 3.68 18.09
N LEU A 348 -25.87 2.58 18.30
CA LEU A 348 -24.44 2.65 18.57
C LEU A 348 -23.66 3.24 17.37
N LEU A 349 -24.00 2.87 16.14
CA LEU A 349 -23.34 3.45 14.96
C LEU A 349 -23.66 4.94 14.76
N GLY A 350 -24.82 5.42 15.19
CA GLY A 350 -25.13 6.87 15.22
C GLY A 350 -24.21 7.63 16.17
N PHE A 351 -24.03 7.11 17.39
CA PHE A 351 -23.06 7.64 18.36
C PHE A 351 -21.62 7.56 17.81
N LEU A 352 -21.21 6.42 17.25
CA LEU A 352 -19.86 6.23 16.71
C LEU A 352 -19.60 7.15 15.51
N TRP A 353 -20.57 7.36 14.61
CA TRP A 353 -20.47 8.36 13.55
C TRP A 353 -20.27 9.77 14.14
N PHE A 354 -21.06 10.14 15.14
CA PHE A 354 -20.94 11.45 15.81
C PHE A 354 -19.55 11.67 16.40
N VAL A 355 -19.01 10.72 17.16
CA VAL A 355 -17.69 10.90 17.81
C VAL A 355 -16.50 10.70 16.86
N VAL A 356 -16.61 9.85 15.83
CA VAL A 356 -15.57 9.75 14.77
C VAL A 356 -15.48 11.05 13.99
N GLU A 357 -16.61 11.66 13.60
CA GLU A 357 -16.60 12.92 12.86
C GLU A 357 -16.23 14.10 13.76
N GLY A 358 -16.74 14.14 15.00
CA GLY A 358 -16.44 15.18 15.98
C GLY A 358 -17.32 16.42 15.91
N TYR A 359 -18.44 16.36 15.19
CA TYR A 359 -19.38 17.44 14.92
C TYR A 359 -18.71 18.76 14.47
N GLY A 360 -17.67 18.62 13.64
CA GLY A 360 -16.83 19.71 13.16
C GLY A 360 -16.08 20.51 14.23
N VAL A 361 -15.91 20.00 15.47
CA VAL A 361 -15.20 20.72 16.55
C VAL A 361 -14.19 19.86 17.33
N LYS A 362 -14.51 18.63 17.71
CA LYS A 362 -13.56 17.72 18.39
C LYS A 362 -13.81 16.25 17.99
N PRO A 363 -13.08 15.73 17.00
CA PRO A 363 -13.09 14.30 16.70
C PRO A 363 -12.45 13.49 17.82
N ALA A 364 -12.99 12.31 18.11
CA ALA A 364 -12.51 11.46 19.18
C ALA A 364 -11.20 10.74 18.82
N ASN A 365 -10.30 10.68 19.80
CA ASN A 365 -9.16 9.78 19.83
C ASN A 365 -9.61 8.41 20.34
N PHE A 366 -9.41 7.32 19.60
CA PHE A 366 -9.82 5.99 20.07
C PHE A 366 -8.95 4.84 19.61
N LEU A 367 -8.92 3.77 20.43
CA LEU A 367 -8.31 2.50 20.09
C LEU A 367 -9.38 1.40 20.03
N VAL A 368 -9.48 0.71 18.90
CA VAL A 368 -10.22 -0.55 18.81
C VAL A 368 -9.35 -1.65 19.42
N SER A 369 -9.80 -2.22 20.53
CA SER A 369 -9.04 -3.19 21.31
C SER A 369 -9.69 -4.57 21.26
N GLY A 370 -8.92 -5.64 21.44
CA GLY A 370 -9.42 -7.01 21.30
C GLY A 370 -8.36 -8.07 20.97
N GLY A 371 -8.72 -9.33 21.19
CA GLY A 371 -7.87 -10.49 20.89
C GLY A 371 -7.64 -10.74 19.40
N THR A 372 -6.64 -11.56 19.07
CA THR A 372 -6.34 -11.98 17.69
C THR A 372 -7.57 -12.55 16.97
N SER A 373 -7.78 -12.15 15.71
CA SER A 373 -8.95 -12.52 14.88
C SER A 373 -10.33 -12.05 15.41
N SER A 374 -10.39 -11.14 16.40
CA SER A 374 -11.67 -10.54 16.82
C SER A 374 -12.26 -9.57 15.78
N GLY A 375 -11.44 -9.05 14.87
CA GLY A 375 -11.86 -8.15 13.77
C GLY A 375 -11.55 -6.67 14.00
N LYS A 376 -10.56 -6.33 14.84
CA LYS A 376 -10.17 -4.94 15.15
C LYS A 376 -9.98 -4.06 13.92
N THR A 377 -9.10 -4.45 12.99
CA THR A 377 -8.82 -3.67 11.76
C THR A 377 -10.05 -3.52 10.87
N THR A 378 -10.92 -4.54 10.83
CA THR A 378 -12.19 -4.49 10.10
C THR A 378 -13.08 -3.37 10.63
N THR A 379 -13.23 -3.29 11.96
CA THR A 379 -14.05 -2.25 12.60
C THR A 379 -13.41 -0.88 12.51
N LEU A 380 -12.09 -0.77 12.68
CA LEU A 380 -11.36 0.48 12.42
C LEU A 380 -11.59 0.96 10.98
N ASN A 381 -11.62 0.05 10.00
CA ASN A 381 -11.92 0.39 8.61
C ASN A 381 -13.38 0.84 8.41
N CYS A 382 -14.34 0.15 9.02
CA CYS A 382 -15.76 0.53 8.97
C CYS A 382 -15.98 1.93 9.56
N LEU A 383 -15.42 2.21 10.75
CA LEU A 383 -15.52 3.52 11.40
C LEU A 383 -14.73 4.59 10.62
N GLY A 384 -13.62 4.23 9.98
CA GLY A 384 -12.88 5.12 9.09
C GLY A 384 -13.70 5.65 7.89
N SER A 385 -14.80 4.99 7.51
CA SER A 385 -15.73 5.53 6.50
C SER A 385 -16.58 6.72 6.99
N PHE A 386 -16.60 7.00 8.30
CA PHE A 386 -17.18 8.22 8.86
C PHE A 386 -16.21 9.40 8.89
N ILE A 387 -14.92 9.23 8.55
CA ILE A 387 -14.01 10.38 8.44
C ILE A 387 -14.48 11.28 7.27
N PRO A 388 -14.69 12.59 7.46
CA PRO A 388 -15.07 13.48 6.37
C PRO A 388 -14.00 13.52 5.27
N ARG A 389 -14.42 13.51 4.00
CA ARG A 389 -13.50 13.53 2.83
C ARG A 389 -12.62 14.79 2.71
N VAL A 390 -12.82 15.78 3.56
CA VAL A 390 -12.06 17.03 3.62
C VAL A 390 -10.87 16.94 4.57
N ASP A 391 -10.85 15.94 5.44
CA ASP A 391 -9.80 15.69 6.42
C ASP A 391 -8.61 15.00 5.74
N ARG A 392 -7.40 15.51 5.97
CA ARG A 392 -6.13 14.91 5.56
C ARG A 392 -5.80 13.73 6.46
N VAL A 393 -5.86 12.52 5.91
CA VAL A 393 -5.62 11.27 6.67
C VAL A 393 -4.26 10.71 6.37
N ILE A 394 -3.54 10.27 7.39
CA ILE A 394 -2.30 9.51 7.23
C ILE A 394 -2.40 8.21 8.03
N SER A 395 -2.40 7.06 7.35
CA SER A 395 -2.32 5.75 8.00
C SER A 395 -0.89 5.23 8.07
N ILE A 396 -0.56 4.58 9.19
CA ILE A 396 0.73 3.92 9.45
C ILE A 396 0.44 2.49 9.86
N GLU A 397 0.91 1.53 9.07
CA GLU A 397 0.55 0.11 9.18
C GLU A 397 1.82 -0.73 8.95
N ASP A 398 1.99 -1.91 9.56
CA ASP A 398 3.13 -2.77 9.18
C ASP A 398 3.01 -3.33 7.76
N THR A 399 1.78 -3.58 7.35
CA THR A 399 1.42 -3.87 5.97
C THR A 399 -0.06 -3.52 5.83
N ALA A 400 -0.37 -2.61 4.93
CA ALA A 400 -1.59 -1.82 4.99
C ALA A 400 -2.84 -2.65 4.66
N GLU A 401 -3.66 -2.91 5.68
CA GLU A 401 -4.95 -3.61 5.60
C GLU A 401 -6.10 -2.63 5.30
N LEU A 402 -5.95 -1.36 5.68
CA LEU A 402 -7.00 -0.35 5.53
C LEU A 402 -7.36 -0.06 4.07
N GLN A 403 -8.62 0.30 3.88
CA GLN A 403 -9.31 0.63 2.64
C GLN A 403 -10.36 1.70 2.95
N LEU A 404 -9.92 2.96 2.97
CA LEU A 404 -10.75 4.11 3.30
C LEU A 404 -11.22 4.81 2.01
N PRO A 405 -12.47 5.33 1.96
CA PRO A 405 -13.03 5.96 0.77
C PRO A 405 -12.57 7.43 0.62
N LEU A 406 -11.26 7.68 0.80
CA LEU A 406 -10.70 9.00 1.02
C LEU A 406 -9.64 9.34 -0.03
N GLU A 407 -9.79 10.50 -0.66
CA GLU A 407 -8.86 11.00 -1.67
C GLU A 407 -7.60 11.61 -1.03
N HIS A 408 -7.76 12.46 0.00
CA HIS A 408 -6.68 13.14 0.74
C HIS A 408 -5.96 12.24 1.77
N TRP A 409 -5.77 10.97 1.40
CA TRP A 409 -5.19 9.92 2.24
C TRP A 409 -3.79 9.52 1.77
N ILE A 410 -2.83 9.56 2.70
CA ILE A 410 -1.46 9.02 2.57
C ILE A 410 -1.38 7.70 3.35
N ARG A 411 -0.73 6.69 2.77
CA ARG A 411 -0.48 5.38 3.40
C ARG A 411 1.01 5.19 3.60
N LEU A 412 1.43 4.88 4.82
CA LEU A 412 2.81 4.59 5.17
C LEU A 412 2.91 3.16 5.70
N GLU A 413 3.88 2.41 5.19
CA GLU A 413 4.16 1.05 5.64
C GLU A 413 5.51 0.99 6.38
N THR A 414 5.59 0.21 7.45
CA THR A 414 6.88 -0.05 8.11
C THR A 414 7.79 -0.84 7.16
N ARG A 415 9.11 -0.71 7.34
CA ARG A 415 10.10 -1.49 6.59
C ARG A 415 10.99 -2.23 7.58
N PRO A 416 11.03 -3.58 7.56
CA PRO A 416 12.02 -4.32 8.33
C PRO A 416 13.43 -4.04 7.81
N THR A 417 14.44 -4.49 8.56
CA THR A 417 15.83 -4.48 8.09
C THR A 417 15.99 -5.26 6.77
N ASN A 418 16.99 -4.87 5.97
CA ASN A 418 17.48 -5.68 4.86
C ASN A 418 18.32 -6.88 5.39
N VAL A 419 18.80 -7.73 4.48
CA VAL A 419 19.68 -8.87 4.81
C VAL A 419 21.01 -8.49 5.48
N GLU A 420 21.41 -7.22 5.47
CA GLU A 420 22.58 -6.70 6.19
C GLU A 420 22.24 -6.17 7.60
N GLY A 421 20.99 -6.31 8.06
CA GLY A 421 20.53 -5.74 9.33
C GLY A 421 20.32 -4.22 9.32
N ARG A 422 20.17 -3.61 8.15
CA ARG A 422 20.15 -2.14 7.96
C ARG A 422 18.85 -1.62 7.35
N GLY A 423 18.59 -0.33 7.54
CA GLY A 423 17.53 0.39 6.84
C GLY A 423 16.11 0.12 7.37
N GLU A 424 15.96 -0.31 8.62
CA GLU A 424 14.66 -0.38 9.28
C GLU A 424 13.96 0.99 9.27
N ILE A 425 12.64 0.99 9.03
CA ILE A 425 11.75 2.14 9.18
C ILE A 425 10.59 1.67 10.07
N SER A 426 10.75 1.86 11.38
CA SER A 426 9.77 1.42 12.38
C SER A 426 8.53 2.33 12.42
N MET A 427 7.45 1.83 13.03
CA MET A 427 6.21 2.59 13.20
C MET A 427 6.42 3.87 14.03
N GLU A 428 7.34 3.85 15.00
CA GLU A 428 7.76 5.01 15.79
C GLU A 428 8.42 6.10 14.93
N ILE A 429 9.31 5.70 13.99
CA ILE A 429 9.98 6.62 13.06
C ILE A 429 8.96 7.27 12.11
N LEU A 430 8.05 6.46 11.54
CA LEU A 430 6.99 6.97 10.67
C LEU A 430 6.07 7.94 11.42
N LEU A 431 5.67 7.61 12.64
CA LEU A 431 4.77 8.45 13.43
C LEU A 431 5.44 9.78 13.82
N LYS A 432 6.73 9.76 14.18
CA LYS A 432 7.55 10.98 14.37
C LYS A 432 7.72 11.81 13.10
N ASN A 433 7.62 11.20 11.92
CA ASN A 433 7.58 11.93 10.64
C ASN A 433 6.19 12.53 10.35
N VAL A 434 5.12 11.76 10.60
CA VAL A 434 3.72 12.17 10.37
C VAL A 434 3.35 13.46 11.09
N LEU A 435 3.90 13.72 12.28
CA LEU A 435 3.70 14.98 13.00
C LEU A 435 4.24 16.23 12.27
N ARG A 436 5.04 16.07 11.21
CA ARG A 436 5.48 17.16 10.31
C ARG A 436 4.69 17.24 9.00
N MET A 437 3.72 16.34 8.79
CA MET A 437 2.98 16.21 7.53
C MET A 437 1.60 16.89 7.57
N ARG A 438 1.29 17.63 8.65
CA ARG A 438 -0.03 18.22 9.00
C ARG A 438 -1.19 17.26 8.72
N PRO A 439 -1.29 16.11 9.42
CA PRO A 439 -2.50 15.30 9.38
C PRO A 439 -3.64 16.05 10.07
N ASP A 440 -4.86 15.91 9.56
CA ASP A 440 -6.07 16.10 10.37
C ASP A 440 -6.35 14.82 11.17
N ARG A 441 -6.07 13.64 10.57
CA ARG A 441 -6.20 12.32 11.20
C ARG A 441 -4.92 11.51 11.10
N ILE A 442 -4.56 10.85 12.20
CA ILE A 442 -3.55 9.78 12.23
C ILE A 442 -4.26 8.46 12.48
N ILE A 443 -3.93 7.41 11.72
CA ILE A 443 -4.48 6.07 11.93
C ILE A 443 -3.34 5.05 12.06
N VAL A 444 -3.22 4.39 13.22
CA VAL A 444 -2.17 3.40 13.48
C VAL A 444 -2.74 1.98 13.46
N GLY A 445 -2.29 1.16 12.51
CA GLY A 445 -2.90 -0.14 12.20
C GLY A 445 -3.01 -1.08 13.39
N GLU A 446 -1.89 -1.34 14.09
CA GLU A 446 -1.88 -1.99 15.40
C GLU A 446 -0.71 -1.46 16.25
N VAL A 447 -1.04 -0.91 17.41
CA VAL A 447 -0.09 -0.42 18.41
C VAL A 447 0.38 -1.60 19.26
N ARG A 448 1.69 -1.83 19.29
CA ARG A 448 2.35 -2.96 19.98
C ARG A 448 3.60 -2.57 20.81
N GLY A 449 4.16 -1.39 20.62
CA GLY A 449 5.40 -0.93 21.25
C GLY A 449 5.55 0.60 21.31
N LYS A 450 6.78 1.10 21.13
CA LYS A 450 7.19 2.50 21.41
C LYS A 450 6.42 3.57 20.65
N GLU A 451 5.81 3.23 19.52
CA GLU A 451 4.89 4.10 18.81
C GLU A 451 3.67 4.51 19.67
N ALA A 452 3.27 3.72 20.68
CA ALA A 452 2.22 4.06 21.64
C ALA A 452 2.49 5.41 22.36
N MET A 453 3.71 5.59 22.86
CA MET A 453 4.12 6.84 23.53
C MET A 453 4.10 8.01 22.55
N THR A 454 4.50 7.79 21.28
CA THR A 454 4.48 8.83 20.25
C THR A 454 3.04 9.18 19.81
N LEU A 455 2.15 8.19 19.76
CA LEU A 455 0.73 8.37 19.42
C LEU A 455 0.01 9.17 20.50
N LEU A 456 0.19 8.80 21.77
CA LEU A 456 -0.44 9.53 22.88
C LEU A 456 0.25 10.87 23.15
N ALA A 457 1.51 11.06 22.76
CA ALA A 457 2.12 12.39 22.69
C ALA A 457 1.41 13.28 21.64
N ALA A 458 1.09 12.75 20.46
CA ALA A 458 0.32 13.47 19.45
C ALA A 458 -1.08 13.88 19.96
N MET A 459 -1.79 12.95 20.59
CA MET A 459 -3.09 13.20 21.21
C MET A 459 -3.00 14.33 22.27
N ASN A 460 -1.98 14.31 23.13
CA ASN A 460 -1.73 15.37 24.13
C ASN A 460 -1.33 16.71 23.52
N THR A 461 -0.64 16.74 22.37
CA THR A 461 -0.31 18.00 21.67
C THR A 461 -1.43 18.54 20.78
N GLY A 462 -2.65 18.02 20.91
CA GLY A 462 -3.85 18.53 20.25
C GLY A 462 -4.22 17.84 18.93
N GLN A 463 -3.52 16.77 18.54
CA GLN A 463 -3.91 15.94 17.40
C GLN A 463 -5.14 15.11 17.76
N ASN A 464 -6.32 15.69 17.52
CA ASN A 464 -7.60 15.01 17.65
C ASN A 464 -7.81 14.04 16.47
N GLY A 465 -8.77 13.12 16.61
CA GLY A 465 -9.04 12.12 15.57
C GLY A 465 -7.91 11.12 15.33
N CYS A 466 -7.05 10.88 16.32
CA CYS A 466 -6.05 9.80 16.30
C CYS A 466 -6.72 8.44 16.58
N LEU A 467 -6.69 7.55 15.59
CA LEU A 467 -7.35 6.24 15.64
C LEU A 467 -6.31 5.11 15.63
N GLY A 468 -6.67 3.93 16.12
CA GLY A 468 -5.85 2.74 15.88
C GLY A 468 -6.43 1.45 16.43
N THR A 469 -5.63 0.38 16.42
CA THR A 469 -5.95 -0.86 17.14
C THR A 469 -4.89 -1.26 18.14
N VAL A 470 -5.24 -2.12 19.11
CA VAL A 470 -4.33 -2.65 20.13
C VAL A 470 -4.79 -4.04 20.59
N HIS A 471 -3.89 -4.94 20.99
CA HIS A 471 -4.27 -6.25 21.50
C HIS A 471 -4.44 -6.25 23.03
N ALA A 472 -5.68 -6.27 23.52
CA ALA A 472 -6.04 -6.58 24.91
C ALA A 472 -7.40 -7.31 24.96
N ASN A 473 -7.83 -7.78 26.13
CA ASN A 473 -9.09 -8.51 26.31
C ASN A 473 -10.18 -7.70 27.05
N THR A 474 -9.80 -6.58 27.68
CA THR A 474 -10.71 -5.60 28.34
C THR A 474 -10.16 -4.18 28.19
N ALA A 475 -11.01 -3.16 28.39
CA ALA A 475 -10.61 -1.76 28.40
C ALA A 475 -9.61 -1.46 29.54
N LYS A 476 -9.76 -2.11 30.70
CA LYS A 476 -8.80 -1.99 31.81
C LYS A 476 -7.43 -2.60 31.47
N GLU A 477 -7.39 -3.79 30.86
CA GLU A 477 -6.13 -4.37 30.37
C GLU A 477 -5.47 -3.45 29.32
N THR A 478 -6.25 -2.80 28.46
CA THR A 478 -5.74 -1.88 27.45
C THR A 478 -4.90 -0.75 28.07
N ILE A 479 -5.36 -0.14 29.18
CA ILE A 479 -4.57 0.85 29.94
C ILE A 479 -3.31 0.21 30.53
N THR A 480 -3.42 -0.94 31.18
CA THR A 480 -2.26 -1.65 31.76
C THR A 480 -1.19 -1.98 30.71
N ARG A 481 -1.59 -2.28 29.47
CA ARG A 481 -0.65 -2.55 28.36
C ARG A 481 0.01 -1.30 27.82
N LEU A 482 -0.72 -0.18 27.71
CA LEU A 482 -0.13 1.12 27.35
C LEU A 482 0.95 1.53 28.36
N ASN A 483 0.70 1.34 29.67
CA ASN A 483 1.67 1.61 30.73
C ASN A 483 2.92 0.71 30.69
N SER A 484 2.78 -0.53 30.23
CA SER A 484 3.80 -1.58 30.35
C SER A 484 4.82 -1.53 29.21
N GLU A 485 6.03 -2.06 29.43
CA GLU A 485 6.94 -2.34 28.32
C GLU A 485 6.28 -3.31 27.31
N PRO A 486 6.50 -3.14 25.99
CA PRO A 486 7.38 -2.16 25.34
C PRO A 486 6.68 -0.85 24.91
N MET A 487 5.48 -0.55 25.42
CA MET A 487 4.74 0.69 25.10
C MET A 487 5.14 1.85 26.02
N SER A 488 5.26 1.59 27.32
CA SER A 488 5.82 2.46 28.36
C SER A 488 5.23 3.89 28.39
N VAL A 489 3.93 4.02 28.15
CA VAL A 489 3.21 5.30 28.19
C VAL A 489 3.02 5.76 29.64
N PRO A 490 3.39 7.00 30.01
CA PRO A 490 3.06 7.56 31.32
C PRO A 490 1.54 7.66 31.54
N GLU A 491 1.04 7.25 32.71
CA GLU A 491 -0.40 7.22 33.00
C GLU A 491 -1.11 8.56 32.80
N ILE A 492 -0.44 9.67 33.15
CA ILE A 492 -0.93 11.06 32.95
C ILE A 492 -1.19 11.42 31.49
N MET A 493 -0.61 10.69 30.52
CA MET A 493 -0.84 10.91 29.08
C MET A 493 -2.06 10.13 28.54
N ILE A 494 -2.52 9.10 29.24
CA ILE A 494 -3.61 8.22 28.76
C ILE A 494 -4.97 8.92 28.66
N PRO A 495 -5.36 9.89 29.53
CA PRO A 495 -6.59 10.68 29.35
C PRO A 495 -6.69 11.55 28.08
N SER A 496 -5.69 11.52 27.20
CA SER A 496 -5.77 12.10 25.84
C SER A 496 -6.43 11.18 24.80
N LEU A 497 -6.55 9.89 25.13
CA LEU A 497 -7.43 8.94 24.47
C LEU A 497 -8.85 9.18 24.97
N ASP A 498 -9.84 9.36 24.08
CA ASP A 498 -11.24 9.55 24.50
C ASP A 498 -11.94 8.20 24.73
N PHE A 499 -11.70 7.18 23.88
CA PHE A 499 -12.37 5.87 23.98
C PHE A 499 -11.48 4.65 23.75
N ILE A 500 -11.91 3.54 24.35
CA ILE A 500 -11.49 2.18 24.00
C ILE A 500 -12.74 1.39 23.55
N PHE A 501 -12.71 0.91 22.31
CA PHE A 501 -13.78 0.07 21.74
C PHE A 501 -13.36 -1.40 21.80
N MET A 502 -13.87 -2.15 22.78
CA MET A 502 -13.52 -3.57 22.93
C MET A 502 -14.32 -4.44 21.97
N GLN A 503 -13.62 -5.20 21.14
CA GLN A 503 -14.21 -6.15 20.20
C GLN A 503 -13.72 -7.57 20.47
N ASN A 504 -14.65 -8.44 20.87
CA ASN A 504 -14.37 -9.80 21.29
C ASN A 504 -15.06 -10.84 20.38
N ARG A 505 -14.49 -12.04 20.31
CA ARG A 505 -14.99 -13.17 19.52
C ARG A 505 -15.65 -14.19 20.44
N PHE A 506 -16.98 -14.27 20.39
CA PHE A 506 -17.78 -15.14 21.26
C PHE A 506 -18.24 -16.40 20.53
N SER A 507 -18.53 -17.47 21.30
CA SER A 507 -19.35 -18.59 20.85
C SER A 507 -20.78 -18.33 21.31
N TYR A 508 -21.68 -18.07 20.37
CA TYR A 508 -23.07 -17.72 20.63
C TYR A 508 -24.01 -18.66 19.86
N MET A 509 -24.90 -19.35 20.58
CA MET A 509 -25.81 -20.36 20.00
C MET A 509 -25.11 -21.37 19.06
N GLY A 510 -23.89 -21.79 19.43
CA GLY A 510 -23.07 -22.74 18.65
C GLY A 510 -22.36 -22.14 17.42
N LYS A 511 -22.47 -20.82 17.19
CA LYS A 511 -21.81 -20.10 16.10
C LYS A 511 -20.72 -19.16 16.64
N THR A 512 -19.65 -18.98 15.89
CA THR A 512 -18.64 -17.95 16.20
C THR A 512 -19.15 -16.58 15.76
N VAL A 513 -19.32 -15.66 16.69
CA VAL A 513 -19.74 -14.27 16.43
C VAL A 513 -18.67 -13.27 16.86
N ARG A 514 -18.72 -12.06 16.31
CA ARG A 514 -17.85 -10.94 16.67
C ARG A 514 -18.74 -9.78 17.12
N ARG A 515 -18.48 -9.24 18.32
CA ARG A 515 -19.30 -8.21 18.97
C ARG A 515 -18.41 -7.14 19.57
N ILE A 516 -18.84 -5.88 19.54
CA ILE A 516 -18.36 -4.91 20.52
C ILE A 516 -18.87 -5.38 21.89
N SER A 517 -17.98 -5.73 22.81
CA SER A 517 -18.35 -6.23 24.14
C SER A 517 -18.57 -5.10 25.14
N GLU A 518 -17.72 -4.07 25.08
CA GLU A 518 -17.82 -2.86 25.89
C GLU A 518 -17.26 -1.66 25.12
N ILE A 519 -17.78 -0.47 25.39
CA ILE A 519 -17.13 0.80 25.05
C ILE A 519 -16.86 1.55 26.34
N ALA A 520 -15.59 1.80 26.60
CA ALA A 520 -15.16 2.63 27.69
C ALA A 520 -14.80 4.03 27.18
N GLU A 521 -15.40 5.06 27.77
CA GLU A 521 -14.83 6.40 27.79
C GLU A 521 -13.66 6.41 28.77
N VAL A 522 -12.55 7.04 28.39
CA VAL A 522 -11.38 7.22 29.24
C VAL A 522 -11.39 8.65 29.76
N ILE A 523 -11.34 8.80 31.08
CA ILE A 523 -11.34 10.10 31.76
C ILE A 523 -10.18 10.21 32.74
N ALA A 524 -9.76 11.44 33.04
CA ALA A 524 -8.92 11.72 34.20
C ALA A 524 -9.74 11.64 35.50
N ASN A 525 -9.14 11.14 36.59
CA ASN A 525 -9.63 11.38 37.95
C ASN A 525 -9.03 12.70 38.52
N GLU A 526 -9.28 12.98 39.80
CA GLU A 526 -8.77 14.17 40.50
C GLU A 526 -7.23 14.23 40.57
N ASP A 527 -6.55 13.09 40.49
CA ASP A 527 -5.08 12.96 40.45
C ASP A 527 -4.50 13.00 39.01
N ASN A 528 -5.32 13.28 37.99
CA ASN A 528 -5.03 13.10 36.56
C ASN A 528 -4.70 11.65 36.12
N MET A 529 -5.04 10.65 36.93
CA MET A 529 -4.87 9.23 36.61
C MET A 529 -6.01 8.71 35.72
N PRO A 530 -5.74 7.77 34.79
CA PRO A 530 -6.73 7.29 33.83
C PRO A 530 -7.75 6.34 34.46
N LYS A 531 -9.03 6.66 34.27
CA LYS A 531 -10.19 5.85 34.69
C LYS A 531 -11.07 5.54 33.48
N VAL A 532 -11.60 4.30 33.44
CA VAL A 532 -12.59 3.87 32.44
C VAL A 532 -14.02 4.01 32.97
N ASN A 533 -14.89 4.59 32.15
CA ASN A 533 -16.35 4.64 32.32
C ASN A 533 -16.99 3.82 31.18
N ILE A 534 -17.60 2.67 31.47
CA ILE A 534 -18.27 1.86 30.44
C ILE A 534 -19.61 2.51 30.08
N ILE A 535 -19.73 3.01 28.85
CA ILE A 535 -20.92 3.72 28.34
C ILE A 535 -21.83 2.83 27.47
N TYR A 536 -21.28 1.77 26.87
CA TYR A 536 -22.05 0.71 26.19
C TYR A 536 -21.51 -0.67 26.56
N GLU A 537 -22.39 -1.67 26.64
CA GLU A 537 -22.08 -3.08 26.97
C GLU A 537 -22.94 -4.04 26.11
N TRP A 538 -22.42 -5.22 25.76
CA TRP A 538 -23.16 -6.28 25.06
C TRP A 538 -23.96 -7.14 26.02
N ASP A 539 -25.29 -7.18 25.84
CA ASP A 539 -26.17 -8.10 26.56
C ASP A 539 -26.30 -9.43 25.78
N PRO A 540 -25.78 -10.55 26.32
CA PRO A 540 -25.85 -11.85 25.66
C PRO A 540 -27.29 -12.41 25.54
N LYS A 541 -28.25 -11.89 26.32
CA LYS A 541 -29.64 -12.38 26.30
C LYS A 541 -30.36 -12.00 25.01
N ASP A 542 -30.13 -10.76 24.56
CA ASP A 542 -30.77 -10.17 23.39
C ASP A 542 -29.86 -10.10 22.14
N ASP A 543 -28.58 -10.49 22.30
CA ASP A 543 -27.49 -10.32 21.32
C ASP A 543 -27.35 -8.87 20.81
N LYS A 544 -27.41 -7.90 21.73
CA LYS A 544 -27.39 -6.47 21.41
C LYS A 544 -26.43 -5.70 22.31
N VAL A 545 -25.73 -4.74 21.70
CA VAL A 545 -24.99 -3.72 22.46
C VAL A 545 -25.97 -2.64 22.90
N LYS A 546 -25.96 -2.30 24.19
CA LYS A 546 -26.90 -1.38 24.84
C LYS A 546 -26.13 -0.29 25.59
N PRO A 547 -26.65 0.94 25.72
CA PRO A 547 -26.07 1.94 26.61
C PRO A 547 -26.21 1.51 28.07
N THR A 548 -25.19 1.78 28.90
CA THR A 548 -25.21 1.45 30.34
C THR A 548 -26.00 2.47 31.18
N GLY A 549 -26.35 3.61 30.60
CA GLY A 549 -26.86 4.79 31.33
C GLY A 549 -25.77 5.67 31.95
N THR A 550 -24.49 5.32 31.80
CA THR A 550 -23.36 6.18 32.21
C THR A 550 -23.24 7.38 31.26
N PRO A 551 -23.28 8.64 31.74
CA PRO A 551 -23.15 9.80 30.87
C PRO A 551 -21.75 9.90 30.23
N CYS A 552 -21.70 10.16 28.92
CA CYS A 552 -20.46 10.46 28.19
C CYS A 552 -20.06 11.93 28.40
N VAL A 553 -18.84 12.16 28.90
CA VAL A 553 -18.26 13.48 29.11
C VAL A 553 -17.89 14.14 27.78
N LEU A 554 -17.38 13.39 26.81
CA LEU A 554 -16.99 13.94 25.50
C LEU A 554 -18.18 14.59 24.76
N LEU A 555 -19.38 14.00 24.81
CA LEU A 555 -20.56 14.59 24.14
C LEU A 555 -20.90 15.97 24.70
N ARG A 556 -20.72 16.20 26.01
CA ARG A 556 -20.89 17.51 26.65
C ARG A 556 -19.83 18.49 26.18
N LYS A 557 -18.57 18.07 26.16
CA LYS A 557 -17.44 18.87 25.66
C LYS A 557 -17.61 19.25 24.17
N ILE A 558 -18.17 18.36 23.35
CA ILE A 558 -18.53 18.66 21.95
C ILE A 558 -19.68 19.67 21.89
N ALA A 559 -20.73 19.51 22.69
CA ALA A 559 -21.85 20.46 22.75
C ALA A 559 -21.37 21.88 23.14
N GLU A 560 -20.54 21.98 24.18
CA GLU A 560 -19.89 23.21 24.66
C GLU A 560 -19.03 23.87 23.57
N LEU A 561 -18.10 23.12 22.95
CA LEU A 561 -17.23 23.61 21.87
C LEU A 561 -18.00 24.02 20.60
N ARG A 562 -19.17 23.41 20.37
CA ARG A 562 -20.05 23.70 19.23
C ARG A 562 -21.03 24.85 19.50
N GLY A 563 -21.25 25.21 20.76
CA GLY A 563 -22.26 26.21 21.16
C GLY A 563 -23.71 25.72 21.03
N VAL A 564 -23.96 24.43 21.26
CA VAL A 564 -25.31 23.82 21.22
C VAL A 564 -25.68 23.20 22.58
N SER A 565 -26.97 22.93 22.79
CA SER A 565 -27.42 22.17 23.97
C SER A 565 -27.14 20.67 23.81
N PHE A 566 -27.19 19.92 24.93
CA PHE A 566 -26.94 18.49 24.92
C PHE A 566 -28.02 17.72 24.14
N GLU A 567 -29.27 18.15 24.26
CA GLU A 567 -30.42 17.63 23.51
C GLU A 567 -30.25 17.86 21.99
N GLY A 568 -29.55 18.93 21.60
CA GLY A 568 -29.16 19.19 20.20
C GLY A 568 -28.10 18.21 19.68
N VAL A 569 -27.23 17.69 20.56
CA VAL A 569 -26.30 16.60 20.22
C VAL A 569 -27.02 15.26 20.12
N GLU A 570 -27.95 14.97 21.04
CA GLU A 570 -28.78 13.76 20.99
C GLU A 570 -29.63 13.72 19.72
N ALA A 571 -30.30 14.83 19.34
CA ALA A 571 -31.08 14.93 18.11
C ALA A 571 -30.23 14.77 16.83
N GLU A 572 -28.96 15.22 16.83
CA GLU A 572 -28.04 15.00 15.71
C GLU A 572 -27.56 13.54 15.64
N ILE A 573 -27.39 12.86 16.78
CA ILE A 573 -27.15 11.41 16.82
C ILE A 573 -28.38 10.67 16.27
N GLU A 574 -29.61 11.01 16.66
CA GLU A 574 -30.83 10.42 16.11
C GLU A 574 -30.97 10.63 14.60
N ARG A 575 -30.64 11.82 14.08
CA ARG A 575 -30.59 12.10 12.63
C ARG A 575 -29.64 11.14 11.90
N ARG A 576 -28.47 10.85 12.48
CA ARG A 576 -27.52 9.85 11.94
C ARG A 576 -28.07 8.43 12.02
N VAL A 577 -28.76 8.05 13.10
CA VAL A 577 -29.42 6.74 13.24
C VAL A 577 -30.48 6.52 12.16
N LYS A 578 -31.27 7.54 11.79
CA LYS A 578 -32.22 7.47 10.66
C LYS A 578 -31.52 7.09 9.34
N VAL A 579 -30.41 7.76 9.02
CA VAL A 579 -29.63 7.50 7.79
C VAL A 579 -29.00 6.10 7.81
N ILE A 580 -28.52 5.64 8.98
CA ILE A 580 -27.98 4.29 9.17
C ILE A 580 -29.07 3.22 8.97
N ASN A 581 -30.27 3.41 9.52
CA ASN A 581 -31.39 2.50 9.32
C ASN A 581 -31.84 2.46 7.86
N TYR A 582 -31.94 3.62 7.18
CA TYR A 582 -32.21 3.68 5.74
C TYR A 582 -31.20 2.86 4.92
N MET A 583 -29.89 2.97 5.21
CA MET A 583 -28.85 2.18 4.52
C MET A 583 -28.99 0.67 4.78
N LYS A 584 -29.44 0.28 5.97
CA LYS A 584 -29.68 -1.11 6.36
C LYS A 584 -30.92 -1.70 5.67
N GLU A 585 -32.04 -0.98 5.70
CA GLU A 585 -33.32 -1.38 5.13
C GLU A 585 -33.25 -1.50 3.59
N ASN A 586 -32.53 -0.58 2.94
CA ASN A 586 -32.26 -0.64 1.51
C ASN A 586 -31.10 -1.59 1.14
N ASN A 587 -30.51 -2.30 2.12
CA ASN A 587 -29.42 -3.26 1.93
C ASN A 587 -28.27 -2.69 1.07
N VAL A 588 -27.77 -1.50 1.45
CA VAL A 588 -26.73 -0.78 0.69
C VAL A 588 -25.40 -1.54 0.78
N LYS A 589 -24.92 -2.05 -0.37
CA LYS A 589 -23.70 -2.87 -0.47
C LYS A 589 -22.50 -2.13 -1.04
N GLY A 590 -21.33 -2.49 -0.53
CA GLY A 590 -20.01 -2.06 -1.02
C GLY A 590 -19.64 -0.65 -0.58
N LEU A 591 -18.36 -0.45 -0.26
CA LEU A 591 -17.87 0.74 0.43
C LEU A 591 -18.31 2.05 -0.24
N LYS A 592 -18.20 2.12 -1.57
CA LYS A 592 -18.50 3.30 -2.40
C LYS A 592 -19.96 3.77 -2.31
N ASN A 593 -20.91 2.87 -2.11
CA ASN A 593 -22.33 3.27 -2.01
C ASN A 593 -22.69 3.78 -0.62
N VAL A 594 -22.04 3.23 0.41
CA VAL A 594 -22.16 3.67 1.80
C VAL A 594 -21.52 5.04 1.99
N ASP A 595 -20.28 5.23 1.52
CA ASP A 595 -19.59 6.52 1.62
C ASP A 595 -20.29 7.63 0.81
N ARG A 596 -20.91 7.31 -0.34
CA ARG A 596 -21.76 8.28 -1.07
C ARG A 596 -22.83 8.88 -0.16
N ILE A 597 -23.54 8.06 0.61
CA ILE A 597 -24.65 8.49 1.47
C ILE A 597 -24.13 9.27 2.70
N ILE A 598 -23.02 8.81 3.31
CA ILE A 598 -22.34 9.54 4.40
C ILE A 598 -21.86 10.92 3.91
N ASN A 599 -21.28 11.01 2.72
CA ASN A 599 -20.81 12.26 2.14
C ASN A 599 -21.97 13.18 1.68
N GLU A 600 -23.10 12.63 1.23
CA GLU A 600 -24.33 13.39 0.97
C GLU A 600 -24.86 14.02 2.27
N TYR A 601 -24.84 13.30 3.40
CA TYR A 601 -25.16 13.85 4.72
C TYR A 601 -24.21 15.00 5.13
N TYR A 602 -22.91 14.88 4.82
CA TYR A 602 -21.93 15.95 5.07
C TYR A 602 -22.02 17.17 4.15
N ILE A 603 -22.81 17.11 3.08
CA ILE A 603 -23.02 18.22 2.15
C ILE A 603 -24.38 18.90 2.42
N ASN A 604 -25.46 18.12 2.53
CA ASN A 604 -26.80 18.65 2.79
C ASN A 604 -27.65 17.63 3.58
N PRO A 605 -27.53 17.59 4.93
CA PRO A 605 -28.16 16.56 5.74
C PRO A 605 -29.70 16.65 5.72
N ASP A 606 -30.25 17.87 5.64
CA ASP A 606 -31.71 18.06 5.64
C ASP A 606 -32.36 17.63 4.32
N GLU A 607 -31.70 17.84 3.17
CA GLU A 607 -32.18 17.33 1.87
C GLU A 607 -32.13 15.80 1.80
N LEU A 608 -31.08 15.18 2.36
CA LEU A 608 -30.99 13.73 2.45
C LEU A 608 -32.07 13.14 3.40
N LEU A 609 -32.30 13.77 4.56
CA LEU A 609 -33.37 13.33 5.48
C LEU A 609 -34.77 13.51 4.86
N MET A 610 -35.02 14.59 4.10
CA MET A 610 -36.27 14.75 3.36
C MET A 610 -36.47 13.68 2.28
N GLU A 611 -35.40 13.25 1.60
CA GLU A 611 -35.46 12.14 0.63
C GLU A 611 -35.74 10.80 1.31
N ILE A 612 -35.10 10.53 2.45
CA ILE A 612 -35.29 9.31 3.25
C ILE A 612 -36.71 9.23 3.83
N GLU A 613 -37.26 10.35 4.31
CA GLU A 613 -38.63 10.43 4.83
C GLU A 613 -39.70 10.59 3.73
N GLY A 614 -39.31 10.53 2.44
CA GLY A 614 -40.23 10.46 1.30
C GLY A 614 -40.91 11.78 0.93
N TYR A 615 -40.41 12.93 1.39
CA TYR A 615 -40.98 14.24 1.05
C TYR A 615 -40.73 14.61 -0.42
N PRO A 616 -41.66 15.32 -1.08
CA PRO A 616 -41.50 15.74 -2.46
C PRO A 616 -40.44 16.84 -2.60
N LEU A 617 -39.22 16.43 -2.93
CA LEU A 617 -38.10 17.32 -3.23
C LEU A 617 -38.46 18.34 -4.32
N LYS A 618 -38.08 19.61 -4.12
CA LYS A 618 -38.06 20.59 -5.22
C LYS A 618 -37.15 20.05 -6.33
N GLN A 619 -37.66 20.02 -7.56
CA GLN A 619 -37.09 19.28 -8.69
C GLN A 619 -35.55 19.22 -8.71
N LYS A 620 -34.98 18.08 -8.32
CA LYS A 620 -33.55 17.81 -8.52
C LYS A 620 -33.24 17.86 -10.02
N VAL A 621 -32.45 18.84 -10.44
CA VAL A 621 -31.81 18.83 -11.76
C VAL A 621 -30.97 17.55 -11.83
N LYS A 622 -31.29 16.65 -12.76
CA LYS A 622 -30.65 15.33 -12.82
C LYS A 622 -29.13 15.49 -12.95
N PRO A 623 -28.31 14.95 -12.03
CA PRO A 623 -26.88 14.87 -12.25
C PRO A 623 -26.63 14.00 -13.48
N ALA A 624 -26.14 14.61 -14.56
CA ALA A 624 -25.96 13.91 -15.82
C ALA A 624 -24.88 12.83 -15.67
N LEU A 625 -25.26 11.55 -15.82
CA LEU A 625 -24.34 10.42 -15.95
C LEU A 625 -23.48 10.58 -17.22
N LYS A 626 -22.40 11.35 -17.09
CA LYS A 626 -21.39 11.53 -18.14
C LYS A 626 -20.62 10.23 -18.29
N ARG A 627 -20.96 9.46 -19.35
CA ARG A 627 -20.19 8.28 -19.80
C ARG A 627 -18.71 8.64 -19.92
N THR A 628 -17.86 7.86 -19.27
CA THR A 628 -16.40 8.08 -19.25
C THR A 628 -15.82 8.04 -20.65
N THR A 629 -15.39 9.20 -21.15
CA THR A 629 -14.65 9.34 -22.41
C THR A 629 -13.50 10.31 -22.18
N TYR A 630 -12.29 9.75 -22.08
CA TYR A 630 -11.07 10.49 -21.73
C TYR A 630 -10.83 11.62 -22.73
N THR A 631 -10.90 12.85 -22.22
CA THR A 631 -10.64 14.08 -22.99
C THR A 631 -9.79 15.00 -22.12
N LEU A 632 -8.78 15.62 -22.71
CA LEU A 632 -7.96 16.67 -22.07
C LEU A 632 -8.85 17.74 -21.44
N MET A 633 -8.42 18.29 -20.30
CA MET A 633 -9.15 19.32 -19.56
C MET A 633 -9.07 20.69 -20.24
N SER A 634 -9.71 20.81 -21.40
CA SER A 634 -10.28 22.08 -21.87
C SER A 634 -11.26 22.61 -20.83
N GLU A 635 -11.31 23.93 -20.64
CA GLU A 635 -12.22 24.62 -19.72
C GLU A 635 -13.69 24.20 -19.92
N LYS A 636 -14.15 23.27 -19.06
CA LYS A 636 -15.57 23.20 -18.72
C LYS A 636 -15.76 24.11 -17.52
N GLU A 637 -16.65 25.07 -17.64
CA GLU A 637 -17.08 25.88 -16.52
C GLU A 637 -17.72 24.94 -15.49
N GLU A 638 -17.02 24.71 -14.38
CA GLU A 638 -17.53 23.89 -13.29
C GLU A 638 -18.66 24.65 -12.59
N GLU A 639 -19.86 24.11 -12.65
CA GLU A 639 -21.09 24.73 -12.11
C GLU A 639 -20.97 24.93 -10.59
N GLY A 640 -20.76 26.19 -10.20
CA GLY A 640 -20.56 26.59 -8.81
C GLY A 640 -20.52 28.11 -8.67
N GLU A 641 -20.60 28.57 -7.42
CA GLU A 641 -20.53 30.00 -7.08
C GLU A 641 -19.08 30.46 -7.05
N ILE A 642 -18.75 31.54 -7.77
CA ILE A 642 -17.39 32.09 -7.80
C ILE A 642 -17.20 32.97 -6.56
N LEU A 643 -16.39 32.49 -5.61
CA LEU A 643 -16.06 33.21 -4.38
C LEU A 643 -14.96 34.26 -4.59
N TYR A 644 -14.06 34.00 -5.54
CA TYR A 644 -12.94 34.86 -5.93
C TYR A 644 -12.55 34.60 -7.38
N LYS A 645 -12.06 35.61 -8.10
CA LYS A 645 -11.48 35.47 -9.44
C LYS A 645 -10.57 36.66 -9.78
N ASP A 646 -9.45 36.36 -10.41
CA ASP A 646 -8.59 37.30 -11.13
C ASP A 646 -8.28 36.76 -12.55
N ASP A 647 -7.15 37.17 -13.15
CA ASP A 647 -6.68 36.71 -14.46
C ASP A 647 -5.92 35.37 -14.45
N GLU A 648 -5.36 34.92 -13.32
CA GLU A 648 -4.56 33.69 -13.19
C GLU A 648 -5.26 32.58 -12.38
N LYS A 649 -6.24 32.91 -11.52
CA LYS A 649 -6.95 31.95 -10.65
C LYS A 649 -8.42 32.32 -10.40
N LYS A 650 -9.20 31.33 -9.97
CA LYS A 650 -10.55 31.52 -9.41
C LYS A 650 -10.84 30.50 -8.31
N ILE A 651 -11.64 30.88 -7.32
CA ILE A 651 -12.08 30.01 -6.22
C ILE A 651 -13.58 29.79 -6.36
N VAL A 652 -14.00 28.53 -6.38
CA VAL A 652 -15.36 28.12 -6.75
C VAL A 652 -15.97 27.21 -5.68
N LYS A 653 -17.12 27.61 -5.13
CA LYS A 653 -17.95 26.75 -4.27
C LYS A 653 -18.81 25.84 -5.14
N VAL A 654 -18.36 24.61 -5.32
CA VAL A 654 -19.08 23.57 -6.08
C VAL A 654 -20.11 22.90 -5.16
N LYS A 655 -21.37 22.80 -5.58
CA LYS A 655 -22.47 22.26 -4.75
C LYS A 655 -22.25 20.82 -4.25
N THR A 656 -21.47 20.02 -4.97
CA THR A 656 -21.17 18.61 -4.63
C THR A 656 -19.92 18.45 -3.76
N LEU A 657 -19.35 19.54 -3.22
CA LEU A 657 -18.15 19.51 -2.38
C LEU A 657 -18.35 20.36 -1.11
N LYS A 658 -17.96 19.80 0.04
CA LYS A 658 -17.96 20.51 1.33
C LYS A 658 -17.00 21.70 1.31
N ASN A 659 -15.79 21.52 0.76
CA ASN A 659 -14.79 22.56 0.59
C ASN A 659 -14.84 23.21 -0.81
N PRO A 660 -14.42 24.48 -0.97
CA PRO A 660 -14.28 25.11 -2.28
C PRO A 660 -13.13 24.48 -3.10
N LYS A 661 -13.14 24.73 -4.41
CA LYS A 661 -12.02 24.46 -5.30
C LYS A 661 -11.20 25.70 -5.56
N TYR A 662 -9.88 25.53 -5.63
CA TYR A 662 -8.92 26.54 -6.09
C TYR A 662 -8.49 26.21 -7.53
N VAL A 663 -8.93 26.99 -8.51
CA VAL A 663 -8.76 26.68 -9.93
C VAL A 663 -7.71 27.62 -10.53
N VAL A 664 -6.52 27.08 -10.77
CA VAL A 664 -5.42 27.70 -11.52
C VAL A 664 -5.76 27.74 -13.01
N ARG A 665 -5.51 28.87 -13.65
CA ARG A 665 -5.64 29.04 -15.10
C ARG A 665 -4.36 28.60 -15.83
N ILE A 666 -4.13 27.29 -15.92
CA ILE A 666 -3.09 26.75 -16.80
C ILE A 666 -3.44 27.11 -18.26
N PRO A 667 -2.51 27.59 -19.09
CA PRO A 667 -2.75 27.75 -20.52
C PRO A 667 -3.12 26.41 -21.19
N PRO A 668 -4.32 26.28 -21.79
CA PRO A 668 -4.79 24.97 -22.26
C PRO A 668 -4.03 24.53 -23.52
N LEU A 669 -3.26 23.44 -23.42
CA LEU A 669 -2.49 22.86 -24.52
C LEU A 669 -3.22 21.71 -25.24
N ARG A 670 -3.21 21.75 -26.57
CA ARG A 670 -3.64 20.67 -27.46
C ARG A 670 -2.56 19.59 -27.57
N LYS A 671 -2.91 18.37 -28.02
CA LYS A 671 -1.94 17.27 -28.22
C LYS A 671 -0.71 17.64 -29.07
N ARG A 672 -0.86 18.49 -30.10
CA ARG A 672 0.29 19.02 -30.88
C ARG A 672 1.15 19.99 -30.05
N GLU A 673 0.54 20.85 -29.26
CA GLU A 673 1.22 21.87 -28.46
C GLU A 673 2.00 21.23 -27.31
N MET A 674 1.47 20.18 -26.66
CA MET A 674 2.21 19.38 -25.67
C MET A 674 3.38 18.61 -26.30
N LYS A 675 3.24 18.09 -27.53
CA LYS A 675 4.38 17.47 -28.24
C LYS A 675 5.47 18.52 -28.53
N ILE A 676 5.08 19.72 -28.96
CA ILE A 676 6.01 20.83 -29.18
C ILE A 676 6.69 21.24 -27.87
N MET A 677 5.98 21.28 -26.74
CA MET A 677 6.54 21.54 -25.41
C MET A 677 7.65 20.54 -25.04
N ARG A 678 7.39 19.23 -25.18
CA ARG A 678 8.39 18.18 -24.91
C ARG A 678 9.57 18.19 -25.90
N GLU A 679 9.34 18.61 -27.15
CA GLU A 679 10.41 18.83 -28.13
C GLU A 679 11.25 20.07 -27.78
N LEU A 680 10.63 21.12 -27.23
CA LEU A 680 11.29 22.35 -26.77
C LEU A 680 12.12 22.14 -25.51
N GLU A 681 11.64 21.36 -24.54
CA GLU A 681 12.44 20.96 -23.36
C GLU A 681 13.72 20.24 -23.82
N ASN A 682 13.58 19.27 -24.73
CA ASN A 682 14.70 18.53 -25.32
C ASN A 682 15.65 19.39 -26.19
N LEU A 683 15.14 20.45 -26.83
CA LEU A 683 15.95 21.40 -27.60
C LEU A 683 16.64 22.41 -26.66
N ALA A 684 15.96 22.87 -25.62
CA ALA A 684 16.50 23.78 -24.63
C ALA A 684 17.67 23.13 -23.88
N ILE A 685 17.53 21.89 -23.40
CA ILE A 685 18.63 21.12 -22.78
C ILE A 685 19.86 20.99 -23.70
N LYS A 686 19.70 21.11 -25.03
CA LYS A 686 20.79 20.97 -26.02
C LYS A 686 21.35 22.28 -26.58
N GLU A 687 20.53 23.33 -26.67
CA GLU A 687 20.90 24.65 -27.21
C GLU A 687 21.12 25.69 -26.09
N VAL A 688 20.71 25.40 -24.86
CA VAL A 688 20.87 26.26 -23.68
C VAL A 688 21.98 25.70 -22.80
N GLU A 689 23.22 26.00 -23.17
CA GLU A 689 24.38 25.90 -22.26
C GLU A 689 24.19 26.89 -21.11
N ILE A 690 23.50 26.44 -20.05
CA ILE A 690 23.38 27.07 -18.74
C ILE A 690 23.60 25.96 -17.72
N ASP A 691 24.65 26.11 -16.92
CA ASP A 691 24.92 25.29 -15.74
C ASP A 691 24.31 26.02 -14.53
N PRO A 692 23.22 25.51 -13.92
CA PRO A 692 22.48 26.21 -12.87
C PRO A 692 23.31 26.52 -11.62
N ASP A 693 24.35 25.73 -11.34
CA ASP A 693 25.18 25.88 -10.12
C ASP A 693 26.07 27.15 -10.17
N ASN A 694 26.14 27.85 -11.30
CA ASN A 694 26.88 29.12 -11.44
C ASN A 694 26.02 30.38 -11.20
N PHE A 695 24.76 30.25 -10.76
CA PHE A 695 23.84 31.38 -10.57
C PHE A 695 23.29 31.46 -9.14
N GLU A 696 23.54 32.58 -8.47
CA GLU A 696 22.97 32.86 -7.13
C GLU A 696 21.49 33.28 -7.19
N ASP A 697 21.04 33.91 -8.29
CA ASP A 697 19.64 34.31 -8.52
C ASP A 697 18.90 33.36 -9.49
N LYS A 698 17.93 32.60 -8.97
CA LYS A 698 17.05 31.75 -9.79
C LYS A 698 16.14 32.53 -10.74
N GLU A 699 15.77 33.78 -10.42
CA GLU A 699 14.97 34.62 -11.31
C GLU A 699 15.78 35.15 -12.48
N GLU A 700 17.09 35.35 -12.35
CA GLU A 700 17.97 35.59 -13.49
C GLU A 700 18.02 34.37 -14.42
N VAL A 701 18.18 33.16 -13.87
CA VAL A 701 18.15 31.91 -14.67
C VAL A 701 16.81 31.77 -15.40
N ARG A 702 15.67 31.94 -14.71
CA ARG A 702 14.32 31.90 -15.30
C ARG A 702 14.17 32.92 -16.44
N ARG A 703 14.61 34.17 -16.24
CA ARG A 703 14.57 35.24 -17.27
C ARG A 703 15.44 34.94 -18.49
N ILE A 704 16.64 34.39 -18.30
CA ILE A 704 17.56 34.03 -19.41
C ILE A 704 17.01 32.83 -20.18
N LEU A 705 16.57 31.76 -19.47
CA LEU A 705 16.00 30.57 -20.09
C LEU A 705 14.72 30.92 -20.87
N PHE A 706 13.81 31.72 -20.29
CA PHE A 706 12.60 32.16 -20.96
C PHE A 706 12.89 32.85 -22.30
N ARG A 707 13.90 33.73 -22.34
CA ARG A 707 14.30 34.40 -23.59
C ARG A 707 14.81 33.41 -24.63
N LYS A 708 15.74 32.52 -24.27
CA LYS A 708 16.27 31.49 -25.18
C LYS A 708 15.19 30.52 -25.65
N VAL A 709 14.27 30.10 -24.78
CA VAL A 709 13.14 29.23 -25.13
C VAL A 709 12.21 29.94 -26.13
N VAL A 710 11.88 31.22 -25.92
CA VAL A 710 11.12 32.00 -26.91
C VAL A 710 11.86 32.06 -28.25
N GLU A 711 13.16 32.40 -28.27
CA GLU A 711 13.97 32.43 -29.50
C GLU A 711 13.96 31.07 -30.25
N ILE A 712 14.05 29.95 -29.53
CA ILE A 712 13.92 28.60 -30.12
C ILE A 712 12.51 28.40 -30.71
N ILE A 713 11.45 28.80 -30.00
CA ILE A 713 10.06 28.70 -30.47
C ILE A 713 9.86 29.53 -31.74
N GLU A 714 10.31 30.79 -31.77
CA GLU A 714 10.08 31.67 -32.93
C GLU A 714 10.80 31.16 -34.20
N ARG A 715 11.97 30.54 -34.02
CA ARG A 715 12.78 29.97 -35.10
C ARG A 715 12.32 28.57 -35.56
N ARG A 716 11.80 27.72 -34.66
CA ARG A 716 11.42 26.32 -34.96
C ARG A 716 9.92 26.13 -35.21
N PHE A 717 9.07 26.88 -34.50
CA PHE A 717 7.61 26.71 -34.43
C PHE A 717 6.88 28.03 -34.73
N SER A 718 7.34 28.72 -35.78
CA SER A 718 6.82 30.03 -36.21
C SER A 718 5.33 30.03 -36.57
N GLU A 719 4.72 28.86 -36.81
CA GLU A 719 3.28 28.73 -37.05
C GLU A 719 2.41 28.91 -35.80
N LEU A 720 3.00 28.89 -34.59
CA LEU A 720 2.27 29.11 -33.35
C LEU A 720 1.93 30.60 -33.16
N PRO A 721 0.69 30.95 -32.75
CA PRO A 721 0.33 32.31 -32.35
C PRO A 721 1.19 32.84 -31.20
N PHE A 722 1.51 34.14 -31.19
CA PHE A 722 2.39 34.76 -30.20
C PHE A 722 2.02 34.47 -28.74
N SER A 723 0.72 34.50 -28.40
CA SER A 723 0.22 34.11 -27.08
C SER A 723 0.60 32.66 -26.73
N LYS A 724 0.37 31.70 -27.65
CA LYS A 724 0.76 30.31 -27.47
C LYS A 724 2.27 30.10 -27.35
N ARG A 725 3.10 30.92 -28.01
CA ARG A 725 4.56 30.90 -27.80
C ARG A 725 4.90 31.29 -26.36
N LYS A 726 4.29 32.35 -25.83
CA LYS A 726 4.50 32.83 -24.46
C LYS A 726 4.00 31.82 -23.42
N ASP A 727 2.83 31.24 -23.64
CA ASP A 727 2.22 30.20 -22.80
C ASP A 727 3.15 28.98 -22.66
N ILE A 728 3.60 28.43 -23.80
CA ILE A 728 4.48 27.26 -23.84
C ILE A 728 5.85 27.60 -23.24
N ALA A 729 6.39 28.80 -23.48
CA ALA A 729 7.65 29.23 -22.89
C ALA A 729 7.60 29.30 -21.34
N ARG A 730 6.49 29.78 -20.73
CA ARG A 730 6.33 29.76 -19.25
C ARG A 730 6.32 28.32 -18.75
N LEU A 731 5.58 27.42 -19.40
CA LEU A 731 5.51 26.01 -19.01
C LEU A 731 6.88 25.30 -19.11
N VAL A 732 7.62 25.46 -20.21
CA VAL A 732 8.96 24.88 -20.39
C VAL A 732 9.95 25.40 -19.33
N VAL A 733 9.92 26.70 -19.01
CA VAL A 733 10.81 27.30 -17.98
C VAL A 733 10.48 26.77 -16.58
N ASN A 734 9.19 26.70 -16.24
CA ASN A 734 8.74 26.15 -14.96
C ASN A 734 9.15 24.68 -14.81
N ASN A 735 9.03 23.87 -15.88
CA ASN A 735 9.45 22.47 -15.88
C ASN A 735 10.98 22.29 -15.78
N MET A 736 11.78 23.19 -16.37
CA MET A 736 13.23 23.05 -16.43
C MET A 736 14.02 23.64 -15.24
N VAL A 737 13.50 24.67 -14.58
CA VAL A 737 14.23 25.45 -13.54
C VAL A 737 13.39 25.70 -12.29
N GLY A 738 12.07 25.64 -12.40
CA GLY A 738 11.14 25.78 -11.29
C GLY A 738 10.63 24.45 -10.75
N TYR A 739 9.39 24.44 -10.26
CA TYR A 739 8.71 23.26 -9.75
C TYR A 739 7.54 22.81 -10.66
N GLY A 740 7.64 23.12 -11.97
CA GLY A 740 6.67 22.74 -12.99
C GLY A 740 5.26 23.28 -12.71
N LEU A 741 4.30 22.38 -12.51
CA LEU A 741 2.92 22.75 -12.16
C LEU A 741 2.79 23.43 -10.80
N LEU A 742 3.74 23.24 -9.87
CA LEU A 742 3.68 23.82 -8.53
C LEU A 742 4.01 25.32 -8.52
N ASP A 743 4.72 25.84 -9.52
CA ASP A 743 5.04 27.28 -9.61
C ASP A 743 3.76 28.13 -9.65
N PHE A 744 2.71 27.67 -10.34
CA PHE A 744 1.39 28.33 -10.36
C PHE A 744 0.65 28.33 -9.00
N LEU A 745 1.19 27.69 -7.98
CA LEU A 745 0.74 27.76 -6.59
C LEU A 745 1.74 28.52 -5.71
N LEU A 746 3.05 28.33 -5.93
CA LEU A 746 4.12 28.98 -5.19
C LEU A 746 4.19 30.51 -5.44
N ASP A 747 3.71 30.96 -6.61
CA ASP A 747 3.55 32.38 -6.94
C ASP A 747 2.42 33.08 -6.12
N ASP A 748 1.58 32.35 -5.35
CA ASP A 748 0.44 32.91 -4.60
C ASP A 748 0.69 33.07 -3.09
N GLU A 749 1.01 34.30 -2.66
CA GLU A 749 1.15 34.70 -1.25
C GLU A 749 -0.09 34.41 -0.37
N GLN A 750 -1.28 34.15 -0.94
CA GLN A 750 -2.48 33.82 -0.17
C GLN A 750 -2.58 32.33 0.20
N LEU A 751 -1.70 31.47 -0.34
CA LEU A 751 -1.59 30.06 0.00
C LEU A 751 -0.57 29.85 1.12
N GLU A 752 -1.04 29.32 2.25
CA GLU A 752 -0.21 29.02 3.42
C GLU A 752 0.54 27.69 3.25
N GLU A 753 -0.06 26.72 2.55
CA GLU A 753 0.50 25.40 2.32
C GLU A 753 0.06 24.79 0.99
N ILE A 754 0.95 23.97 0.40
CA ILE A 754 0.69 23.17 -0.80
C ILE A 754 0.98 21.69 -0.48
N MET A 755 0.02 20.83 -0.77
CA MET A 755 0.03 19.42 -0.37
C MET A 755 -0.11 18.49 -1.58
N VAL A 756 1.03 17.92 -2.00
CA VAL A 756 1.09 16.83 -2.98
C VAL A 756 1.00 15.48 -2.23
N ILE A 757 0.26 14.52 -2.79
CA ILE A 757 -0.02 13.22 -2.15
C ILE A 757 0.15 11.99 -3.08
N GLY A 758 0.74 12.17 -4.26
CA GLY A 758 1.01 11.11 -5.24
C GLY A 758 0.43 11.39 -6.63
N THR A 759 0.85 10.58 -7.62
CA THR A 759 0.37 10.65 -9.00
C THR A 759 -1.11 10.31 -9.13
N GLY A 760 -1.78 10.89 -10.13
CA GLY A 760 -3.21 10.72 -10.40
C GLY A 760 -4.17 11.40 -9.42
N LYS A 761 -3.72 11.79 -8.22
CA LYS A 761 -4.49 12.53 -7.22
C LYS A 761 -4.39 14.05 -7.42
N PRO A 762 -5.42 14.84 -7.03
CA PRO A 762 -5.33 16.29 -7.06
C PRO A 762 -4.31 16.82 -6.03
N ILE A 763 -3.77 18.00 -6.29
CA ILE A 763 -3.00 18.79 -5.31
C ILE A 763 -4.00 19.54 -4.42
N TYR A 764 -3.73 19.62 -3.12
CA TYR A 764 -4.54 20.33 -2.14
C TYR A 764 -3.77 21.55 -1.64
N VAL A 765 -4.47 22.62 -1.25
CA VAL A 765 -3.83 23.84 -0.72
C VAL A 765 -4.59 24.37 0.50
N ILE A 766 -3.90 25.01 1.44
CA ILE A 766 -4.53 25.84 2.47
C ILE A 766 -4.48 27.29 1.98
N HIS A 767 -5.64 27.90 1.78
CA HIS A 767 -5.75 29.31 1.42
C HIS A 767 -6.24 30.12 2.62
N SER A 768 -5.47 31.13 3.04
CA SER A 768 -5.75 32.05 4.15
C SER A 768 -7.25 32.42 4.32
N ASN A 769 -7.86 33.01 3.30
CA ASN A 769 -9.26 33.44 3.32
C ASN A 769 -10.33 32.33 3.17
N TYR A 770 -9.98 31.12 2.72
CA TYR A 770 -10.96 30.09 2.30
C TYR A 770 -10.72 28.67 2.87
N GLY A 771 -9.64 28.47 3.63
CA GLY A 771 -9.27 27.20 4.22
C GLY A 771 -8.75 26.16 3.22
N SER A 772 -8.93 24.88 3.56
CA SER A 772 -8.54 23.75 2.72
C SER A 772 -9.31 23.73 1.39
N CYS A 773 -8.59 23.83 0.28
CA CYS A 773 -9.12 23.84 -1.08
C CYS A 773 -8.56 22.67 -1.91
N ILE A 774 -9.39 22.06 -2.74
CA ILE A 774 -8.95 21.07 -3.74
C ILE A 774 -8.60 21.81 -5.03
N THR A 775 -7.41 21.57 -5.61
CA THR A 775 -7.03 22.24 -6.87
C THR A 775 -7.52 21.49 -8.12
N ASN A 776 -7.45 22.15 -9.28
CA ASN A 776 -7.53 21.49 -10.59
C ASN A 776 -6.18 20.89 -11.06
N LEU A 777 -5.11 21.03 -10.28
CA LEU A 777 -3.78 20.50 -10.60
C LEU A 777 -3.64 19.04 -10.13
N LYS A 778 -2.93 18.24 -10.91
CA LYS A 778 -2.48 16.89 -10.58
C LYS A 778 -1.31 16.51 -11.47
N PHE A 779 -0.46 15.60 -11.01
CA PHE A 779 0.53 14.92 -11.85
C PHE A 779 -0.15 13.70 -12.51
N GLU A 780 -0.04 13.54 -13.83
CA GLU A 780 -0.34 12.27 -14.49
C GLU A 780 0.89 11.35 -14.43
N THR A 781 0.76 10.08 -14.83
CA THR A 781 1.71 9.02 -14.40
C THR A 781 3.08 9.06 -15.09
N ASP A 782 4.12 8.92 -14.26
CA ASP A 782 5.50 8.48 -14.51
C ASP A 782 6.37 9.21 -15.56
N GLU A 783 5.80 9.94 -16.53
CA GLU A 783 6.56 10.84 -17.42
C GLU A 783 6.58 12.30 -16.94
N ASP A 784 5.58 12.72 -16.17
CA ASP A 784 5.41 14.12 -15.72
C ASP A 784 5.78 14.30 -14.23
N ALA A 785 6.54 13.37 -13.64
CA ALA A 785 6.80 13.26 -12.20
C ALA A 785 8.27 12.94 -11.82
N ILE A 786 9.19 13.06 -12.78
CA ILE A 786 10.65 12.89 -12.64
C ILE A 786 11.32 14.17 -13.17
#